data_AF-A0A847HQ73-F1
#
_entry.id   AF-A0A847HQ73-F1
#
_cell.length_a   1.000
_cell.length_b   1.000
_cell.length_c   1.000
_cell.angle_alpha   90.00
_cell.angle_beta   90.00
_cell.angle_gamma   90.00
#
_symmetry.space_group_name_H-M   'P 1'
#
loop_
_entity.id
_entity.type
_entity.pdbx_description
1 polymer ?
#
loop_
_entity_poly.entity_id
_entity_poly.type
_entity_poly.pdbx_seq_one_letter_code
_entity_poly.pdbx_strand_id
1 'polypeptide(L)'
;MKRILVIMLFVFLAASLSAQVPVIQVKNAGEEPVRLADLAMRVRIFGHLAESTMTMKFYNPNSRVLEGELEFPMPEGAVVSGYALDVNGDLVEGVAVEKQKAREIFETEVRKGVDPGLVEKVKGNNFKTRVYPLNPRGYRTVQVTYLTELAIDDASARYRVPLQLSRATEHFNLRVEVLSTDQQPKIKIEGLQPSDFSRMQSGWFSEVAANGQEIKSELLVDVPLPETGSVFVEKSADGQYYFSVQGVIARRGASPAKPAERIVVLYDASGSAAKRDLASEKKFVSSLLASERVADNVEVEFIEFRNKPGKPVPFSLTRGDAKALLAHIDSIRFDGGTSFAGLGESVKKPDFYLLISDGLNTFGRAVVPALNAPVYALASSDGADYGFLQTLCRKTGGALLNLKNVDIDRAVKLVGAEFFGLVNRKAGAGLEEIYPAGVVPVHPHFMLAGTLEKDESELLLQFGAHDADKIDRKFTIKKSDAVNGEFLRRFWAGRKIDELMAQKDKNRSEIVSLSKKHSIVNEFTSLLVLETIDQYLEHRVVPPASKPEWRKQYFDVLEKEDAALAKTRDDKLITVIAMWEERLRWWNTDFSKAEVTSPEKKNRMAPGSSLGAPRSRNGDSDDLMRQAPAPMQESVEGFESDAGGADEEMSVQSAMDMALAPSIARESSKAMDKEDSSTSRPVNPGVAIKPWQPDTPYVKKIKAAKDPYSAYLDEKAEYLMSPAYYLDCADVFIALKQNDTALQVLSNIAELELENPALMRILAHRLAQIDELAISAAIFEEVLEMRREEPQSYRDLALVLGRMGEYVRAVELLYEVVLKSWDGRFPEIEVIALEEMNNLIVQGKRRGIKDFKVDERLVKPIDVDLRIVMTWDADMTDMDLWVMEPSGEKAFYSYPRTQIGGLVSRDFTQGYGPEEYMIKKARHGMYEVKTNFYGSRSQKVAGAVTLQVDLFTNFGRENEKRRSVTLRLTENKETFTVADIEF
;
A
#
# COMPACT_ATOMS: atom_id res chain seq x y z
N MET A 1 6.57 31.53 50.42
CA MET A 1 5.11 31.57 50.18
C MET A 1 4.88 32.34 48.89
N LYS A 2 4.75 31.64 47.77
CA LYS A 2 3.50 31.43 47.00
C LYS A 2 3.39 32.38 45.80
N ARG A 3 3.57 31.74 44.63
CA ARG A 3 2.79 31.90 43.39
C ARG A 3 3.17 33.00 42.37
N ILE A 4 3.27 32.52 41.13
CA ILE A 4 3.12 33.17 39.81
C ILE A 4 4.44 33.61 39.15
N LEU A 5 5.04 32.68 38.40
CA LEU A 5 5.88 32.97 37.23
C LEU A 5 5.90 31.77 36.28
N VAL A 6 4.81 31.50 35.56
CA VAL A 6 4.81 30.69 34.33
C VAL A 6 3.64 31.13 33.45
N ILE A 7 3.91 32.00 32.47
CA ILE A 7 3.18 32.04 31.19
C ILE A 7 4.27 32.31 30.15
N MET A 8 4.94 31.25 29.70
CA MET A 8 5.62 31.25 28.41
C MET A 8 4.74 30.45 27.46
N LEU A 9 4.31 31.15 26.43
CA LEU A 9 3.34 30.80 25.42
C LEU A 9 3.86 29.61 24.59
N PHE A 10 3.39 28.39 24.88
CA PHE A 10 3.46 27.26 23.96
C PHE A 10 2.01 26.82 23.68
N VAL A 11 1.35 27.53 22.76
CA VAL A 11 0.14 27.04 22.11
C VAL A 11 0.62 26.15 20.96
N PHE A 12 0.87 24.87 21.25
CA PHE A 12 0.89 23.86 20.21
C PHE A 12 -0.55 23.73 19.69
N LEU A 13 -0.78 24.26 18.50
CA LEU A 13 -1.99 24.04 17.75
C LEU A 13 -2.03 22.53 17.43
N ALA A 14 -2.81 21.77 18.19
CA ALA A 14 -3.22 20.44 17.77
C ALA A 14 -4.00 20.61 16.46
N ALA A 15 -3.33 20.38 15.34
CA ALA A 15 -3.99 20.31 14.04
C ALA A 15 -4.88 19.07 14.07
N SER A 16 -6.14 19.27 14.43
CA SER A 16 -7.21 18.31 14.18
C SER A 16 -7.27 18.07 12.67
N LEU A 17 -6.62 16.99 12.24
CA LEU A 17 -6.74 16.40 10.91
C LEU A 17 -8.19 15.90 10.72
N SER A 18 -9.08 16.80 10.33
CA SER A 18 -10.41 16.45 9.81
C SER A 18 -10.75 17.22 8.53
N ALA A 19 -9.76 17.86 7.90
CA ALA A 19 -9.96 18.47 6.60
C ALA A 19 -9.97 17.39 5.50
N GLN A 20 -11.12 17.15 4.88
CA GLN A 20 -11.23 16.37 3.63
C GLN A 20 -10.75 17.16 2.40
N VAL A 21 -10.11 18.32 2.60
CA VAL A 21 -9.57 19.06 1.48
C VAL A 21 -8.19 18.52 1.15
N PRO A 22 -7.97 18.13 -0.11
CA PRO A 22 -6.70 17.59 -0.55
C PRO A 22 -5.52 18.53 -0.24
N VAL A 23 -4.60 18.09 0.62
CA VAL A 23 -3.30 18.77 0.84
C VAL A 23 -2.24 17.96 0.13
N ILE A 24 -1.60 18.56 -0.88
CA ILE A 24 -0.40 18.00 -1.47
C ILE A 24 0.75 18.23 -0.48
N GLN A 25 1.14 17.16 0.23
CA GLN A 25 2.28 17.21 1.14
C GLN A 25 3.59 17.20 0.36
N VAL A 26 4.49 18.12 0.70
CA VAL A 26 5.84 18.19 0.13
C VAL A 26 6.82 17.70 1.19
N LYS A 27 7.57 16.62 0.90
CA LYS A 27 8.32 15.83 1.90
C LYS A 27 9.64 16.45 2.40
N ASN A 28 10.05 17.63 1.91
CA ASN A 28 11.38 18.23 2.22
C ASN A 28 11.31 19.43 3.17
N ALA A 29 12.21 19.46 4.16
CA ALA A 29 12.36 20.58 5.09
C ALA A 29 12.82 21.86 4.36
N GLY A 30 12.08 22.96 4.52
CA GLY A 30 12.39 24.28 3.93
C GLY A 30 11.54 24.66 2.72
N GLU A 31 10.64 23.79 2.25
CA GLU A 31 9.77 24.05 1.10
C GLU A 31 8.36 24.46 1.49
N GLU A 32 7.73 25.29 0.67
CA GLU A 32 6.36 25.72 0.89
C GLU A 32 5.36 24.66 0.38
N PRO A 33 4.28 24.37 1.13
CA PRO A 33 3.24 23.46 0.65
C PRO A 33 2.61 23.95 -0.65
N VAL A 34 2.32 23.01 -1.56
CA VAL A 34 1.54 23.25 -2.78
C VAL A 34 0.16 23.78 -2.38
N ARG A 35 -0.29 24.84 -3.06
CA ARG A 35 -1.50 25.58 -2.71
C ARG A 35 -2.65 25.18 -3.62
N LEU A 36 -3.83 24.94 -3.07
CA LEU A 36 -5.06 24.86 -3.87
C LEU A 36 -5.47 26.30 -4.25
N ALA A 37 -5.25 26.67 -5.50
CA ALA A 37 -5.58 28.00 -6.02
C ALA A 37 -7.07 28.09 -6.36
N ASP A 38 -7.57 27.17 -7.19
CA ASP A 38 -8.97 27.17 -7.63
C ASP A 38 -9.68 25.88 -7.23
N LEU A 39 -10.92 26.01 -6.75
CA LEU A 39 -11.84 24.90 -6.52
C LEU A 39 -13.19 25.20 -7.16
N ALA A 40 -13.54 24.45 -8.20
CA ALA A 40 -14.86 24.45 -8.81
C ALA A 40 -15.57 23.13 -8.50
N MET A 41 -16.78 23.21 -7.97
CA MET A 41 -17.59 22.05 -7.61
C MET A 41 -18.96 22.12 -8.28
N ARG A 42 -19.36 21.03 -8.92
CA ARG A 42 -20.71 20.84 -9.46
C ARG A 42 -21.35 19.62 -8.82
N VAL A 43 -22.51 19.81 -8.21
CA VAL A 43 -23.30 18.75 -7.57
C VAL A 43 -24.63 18.62 -8.30
N ARG A 44 -24.97 17.41 -8.74
CA ARG A 44 -26.26 17.10 -9.37
C ARG A 44 -26.95 16.01 -8.56
N ILE A 45 -28.11 16.32 -7.99
CA ILE A 45 -28.86 15.43 -7.11
C ILE A 45 -30.12 14.93 -7.83
N PHE A 46 -30.30 13.61 -7.87
CA PHE A 46 -31.44 12.89 -8.46
C PHE A 46 -32.14 12.07 -7.37
N GLY A 47 -33.17 12.64 -6.75
CA GLY A 47 -33.80 12.07 -5.55
C GLY A 47 -32.77 11.91 -4.41
N HIS A 48 -32.40 10.68 -4.05
CA HIS A 48 -31.45 10.38 -2.96
C HIS A 48 -30.05 10.00 -3.45
N LEU A 49 -29.72 10.36 -4.69
CA LEU A 49 -28.43 10.10 -5.34
C LEU A 49 -27.78 11.41 -5.77
N ALA A 50 -26.47 11.55 -5.61
CA ALA A 50 -25.73 12.73 -6.05
C ALA A 50 -24.49 12.37 -6.88
N GLU A 51 -24.32 13.06 -8.01
CA GLU A 51 -23.08 13.14 -8.77
C GLU A 51 -22.33 14.41 -8.38
N SER A 52 -21.07 14.27 -8.02
CA SER A 52 -20.21 15.37 -7.59
C SER A 52 -18.99 15.42 -8.50
N THR A 53 -18.75 16.56 -9.14
CA THR A 53 -17.55 16.83 -9.93
C THR A 53 -16.78 17.96 -9.28
N MET A 54 -15.53 17.69 -8.91
CA MET A 54 -14.61 18.64 -8.30
C MET A 54 -13.43 18.87 -9.23
N THR A 55 -13.22 20.12 -9.66
CA THR A 55 -12.08 20.56 -10.45
C THR A 55 -11.19 21.42 -9.57
N MET A 56 -9.95 20.97 -9.38
CA MET A 56 -8.97 21.52 -8.43
C MET A 56 -7.74 21.97 -9.19
N LYS A 57 -7.34 23.23 -9.01
CA LYS A 57 -6.12 23.79 -9.60
C LYS A 57 -5.08 24.03 -8.51
N PHE A 58 -3.95 23.35 -8.62
CA PHE A 58 -2.85 23.41 -7.65
C PHE A 58 -1.72 24.30 -8.16
N TYR A 59 -1.13 25.11 -7.29
CA TYR A 59 0.02 25.96 -7.56
C TYR A 59 1.25 25.50 -6.77
N ASN A 60 2.38 25.30 -7.46
CA ASN A 60 3.66 25.02 -6.83
C ASN A 60 4.42 26.33 -6.55
N PRO A 61 4.52 26.79 -5.29
CA PRO A 61 5.27 28.00 -4.96
C PRO A 61 6.80 27.83 -5.00
N ASN A 62 7.32 26.61 -5.14
CA ASN A 62 8.75 26.32 -5.05
C ASN A 62 9.45 26.50 -6.40
N SER A 63 10.78 26.59 -6.38
CA SER A 63 11.63 26.75 -7.56
C SER A 63 12.07 25.43 -8.20
N ARG A 64 11.54 24.30 -7.75
CA ARG A 64 11.84 22.96 -8.29
C ARG A 64 10.56 22.21 -8.65
N VAL A 65 10.69 21.21 -9.52
CA VAL A 65 9.62 20.26 -9.83
C VAL A 65 9.30 19.45 -8.58
N LEU A 66 8.02 19.29 -8.28
CA LEU A 66 7.53 18.47 -7.19
C LEU A 66 6.62 17.35 -7.72
N GLU A 67 6.56 16.26 -6.97
CA GLU A 67 5.47 15.28 -7.06
C GLU A 67 4.46 15.62 -5.96
N GLY A 68 3.18 15.63 -6.33
CA GLY A 68 2.08 15.81 -5.39
C GLY A 68 1.26 14.55 -5.23
N GLU A 69 1.04 14.15 -3.98
CA GLU A 69 0.11 13.09 -3.65
C GLU A 69 -1.15 13.67 -3.03
N LEU A 70 -2.29 13.16 -3.48
CA LEU A 70 -3.60 13.64 -3.11
C LEU A 70 -4.45 12.50 -2.57
N GLU A 71 -4.70 12.49 -1.28
CA GLU A 71 -5.65 11.56 -0.67
C GLU A 71 -6.96 12.29 -0.37
N PHE A 72 -8.07 11.69 -0.79
CA PHE A 72 -9.41 12.18 -0.49
C PHE A 72 -10.27 11.03 0.06
N PRO A 73 -10.66 11.08 1.34
CA PRO A 73 -11.59 10.10 1.90
C PRO A 73 -12.97 10.34 1.28
N MET A 74 -13.60 9.28 0.81
CA MET A 74 -14.89 9.39 0.15
C MET A 74 -16.04 9.12 1.12
N PRO A 75 -17.23 9.73 0.90
CA PRO A 75 -18.42 9.42 1.67
C PRO A 75 -18.81 7.94 1.58
N GLU A 76 -19.48 7.44 2.62
CA GLU A 76 -20.00 6.07 2.66
C GLU A 76 -20.75 5.71 1.37
N GLY A 77 -20.37 4.58 0.75
CA GLY A 77 -21.00 4.09 -0.48
C GLY A 77 -20.63 4.84 -1.77
N ALA A 78 -19.65 5.75 -1.72
CA ALA A 78 -19.25 6.51 -2.90
C ALA A 78 -18.57 5.65 -3.98
N VAL A 79 -18.81 5.99 -5.25
CA VAL A 79 -18.18 5.35 -6.41
C VAL A 79 -17.46 6.40 -7.23
N VAL A 80 -16.14 6.29 -7.37
CA VAL A 80 -15.36 7.14 -8.29
C VAL A 80 -15.58 6.65 -9.72
N SER A 81 -16.08 7.55 -10.56
CA SER A 81 -16.51 7.24 -11.92
C SER A 81 -15.90 8.13 -13.01
N GLY A 82 -15.02 9.06 -12.62
CA GLY A 82 -14.34 9.94 -13.56
C GLY A 82 -13.11 10.60 -12.95
N TYR A 83 -12.09 10.77 -13.78
CA TYR A 83 -10.87 11.49 -13.48
C TYR A 83 -10.43 12.21 -14.74
N ALA A 84 -9.90 13.42 -14.63
CA ALA A 84 -9.23 14.09 -15.73
C ALA A 84 -8.04 14.90 -15.23
N LEU A 85 -7.03 15.01 -16.08
CA LEU A 85 -5.83 15.78 -15.83
C LEU A 85 -5.63 16.77 -16.98
N ASP A 86 -5.17 17.97 -16.66
CA ASP A 86 -4.82 18.98 -17.67
C ASP A 86 -3.55 18.55 -18.41
N VAL A 87 -3.67 18.29 -19.72
CA VAL A 87 -2.58 17.98 -20.63
C VAL A 87 -2.55 19.06 -21.69
N ASN A 88 -1.48 19.88 -21.70
CA ASN A 88 -1.28 20.97 -22.66
C ASN A 88 -2.43 22.00 -22.72
N GLY A 89 -3.12 22.25 -21.61
CA GLY A 89 -4.23 23.20 -21.51
C GLY A 89 -5.61 22.59 -21.72
N ASP A 90 -5.69 21.30 -22.08
CA ASP A 90 -6.94 20.54 -22.24
C ASP A 90 -7.10 19.52 -21.12
N LEU A 91 -8.28 19.43 -20.49
CA LEU A 91 -8.58 18.33 -19.58
C LEU A 91 -8.78 17.03 -20.37
N VAL A 92 -7.86 16.08 -20.18
CA VAL A 92 -7.91 14.73 -20.76
C VAL A 92 -8.46 13.75 -19.73
N GLU A 93 -9.53 13.04 -20.11
CA GLU A 93 -10.18 12.05 -19.25
C GLU A 93 -9.32 10.79 -19.08
N GLY A 94 -9.31 10.26 -17.86
CA GLY A 94 -8.67 9.01 -17.52
C GLY A 94 -9.47 7.82 -18.02
N VAL A 95 -8.76 6.77 -18.44
CA VAL A 95 -9.35 5.51 -18.88
C VAL A 95 -9.17 4.44 -17.81
N ALA A 96 -10.21 3.63 -17.61
CA ALA A 96 -10.15 2.55 -16.65
C ALA A 96 -9.25 1.41 -17.17
N VAL A 97 -8.27 1.05 -16.36
CA VAL A 97 -7.27 0.01 -16.62
C VAL A 97 -7.13 -0.86 -15.37
N GLU A 98 -6.56 -2.05 -15.52
CA GLU A 98 -6.22 -2.88 -14.36
C GLU A 98 -5.23 -2.14 -13.47
N LYS A 99 -5.48 -2.11 -12.15
CA LYS A 99 -4.73 -1.33 -11.16
C LYS A 99 -3.22 -1.55 -11.29
N GLN A 100 -2.81 -2.81 -11.41
CA GLN A 100 -1.41 -3.19 -11.63
C GLN A 100 -0.84 -2.59 -12.92
N LYS A 101 -1.52 -2.79 -14.07
CA LYS A 101 -1.07 -2.26 -15.36
C LYS A 101 -0.99 -0.74 -15.33
N ALA A 102 -1.94 -0.08 -14.66
CA ALA A 102 -1.95 1.38 -14.49
C ALA A 102 -0.69 1.88 -13.78
N ARG A 103 -0.29 1.21 -12.68
CA ARG A 103 0.92 1.55 -11.91
C ARG A 103 2.19 1.33 -12.71
N GLU A 104 2.29 0.20 -13.39
CA GLU A 104 3.44 -0.12 -14.24
C GLU A 104 3.65 0.96 -15.31
N ILE A 105 2.56 1.33 -16.02
CA ILE A 105 2.59 2.41 -17.01
C ILE A 105 2.97 3.74 -16.37
N PHE A 106 2.32 4.10 -15.26
CA PHE A 106 2.55 5.35 -14.56
C PHE A 106 4.02 5.51 -14.15
N GLU A 107 4.61 4.52 -13.48
CA GLU A 107 6.01 4.62 -13.03
C GLU A 107 6.98 4.62 -14.23
N THR A 108 6.66 3.90 -15.31
CA THR A 108 7.45 3.90 -16.55
C THR A 108 7.48 5.29 -17.18
N GLU A 109 6.32 5.94 -17.32
CA GLU A 109 6.22 7.28 -17.91
C GLU A 109 6.83 8.36 -17.01
N VAL A 110 6.61 8.30 -15.69
CA VAL A 110 7.26 9.22 -14.74
C VAL A 110 8.78 9.16 -14.85
N ARG A 111 9.36 7.96 -15.02
CA ARG A 111 10.81 7.77 -15.22
C ARG A 111 11.33 8.37 -16.53
N LYS A 112 10.49 8.44 -17.57
CA LYS A 112 10.80 9.13 -18.84
C LYS A 112 10.68 10.65 -18.72
N GLY A 113 10.27 11.18 -17.56
CA GLY A 113 10.03 12.62 -17.34
C GLY A 113 8.71 13.12 -17.93
N VAL A 114 7.78 12.21 -18.23
CA VAL A 114 6.43 12.47 -18.76
C VAL A 114 5.43 12.66 -17.61
N ASP A 115 4.30 13.34 -17.87
CA ASP A 115 3.23 13.60 -16.90
C ASP A 115 2.02 12.64 -17.04
N PRO A 116 2.04 11.44 -16.45
CA PRO A 116 0.83 10.63 -16.35
C PRO A 116 -0.03 11.06 -15.15
N GLY A 117 -1.34 10.85 -15.27
CA GLY A 117 -2.29 10.97 -14.17
C GLY A 117 -2.79 9.60 -13.72
N LEU A 118 -2.82 9.34 -12.41
CA LEU A 118 -3.33 8.08 -11.87
C LEU A 118 -4.25 8.32 -10.67
N VAL A 119 -5.43 7.69 -10.69
CA VAL A 119 -6.32 7.58 -9.52
C VAL A 119 -6.53 6.12 -9.16
N GLU A 120 -6.36 5.81 -7.88
CA GLU A 120 -6.55 4.48 -7.34
C GLU A 120 -7.39 4.50 -6.07
N LYS A 121 -8.11 3.42 -5.82
CA LYS A 121 -8.67 3.13 -4.49
C LYS A 121 -7.58 2.52 -3.60
N VAL A 122 -7.45 3.04 -2.39
CA VAL A 122 -6.59 2.52 -1.31
C VAL A 122 -7.48 1.81 -0.26
N LYS A 123 -6.90 1.11 0.72
CA LYS A 123 -7.64 0.45 1.83
C LYS A 123 -8.74 1.35 2.42
N GLY A 124 -9.90 0.74 2.67
CA GLY A 124 -11.12 1.43 3.10
C GLY A 124 -11.84 2.15 1.97
N ASN A 125 -12.37 3.34 2.26
CA ASN A 125 -13.03 4.19 1.29
C ASN A 125 -12.19 5.42 0.91
N ASN A 126 -10.89 5.24 0.81
CA ASN A 126 -9.93 6.30 0.47
C ASN A 126 -9.50 6.17 -0.98
N PHE A 127 -9.38 7.31 -1.65
CA PHE A 127 -8.85 7.37 -3.01
C PHE A 127 -7.62 8.25 -3.03
N LYS A 128 -6.65 7.83 -3.83
CA LYS A 128 -5.36 8.48 -3.95
C LYS A 128 -5.12 8.83 -5.41
N THR A 129 -4.73 10.07 -5.66
CA THR A 129 -4.20 10.48 -6.95
C THR A 129 -2.80 11.03 -6.84
N ARG A 130 -1.99 10.73 -7.84
CA ARG A 130 -0.61 11.20 -7.95
C ARG A 130 -0.53 12.15 -9.12
N VAL A 131 0.04 13.31 -8.86
CA VAL A 131 0.14 14.43 -9.78
C VAL A 131 1.62 14.76 -9.95
N TYR A 132 2.17 14.49 -11.14
CA TYR A 132 3.57 14.75 -11.46
C TYR A 132 3.73 15.02 -12.95
N PRO A 133 4.56 16.01 -13.36
CA PRO A 133 5.24 17.02 -12.55
C PRO A 133 4.37 18.22 -12.14
N LEU A 134 4.52 18.66 -10.89
CA LEU A 134 4.17 20.01 -10.47
C LEU A 134 5.34 20.95 -10.78
N ASN A 135 5.32 21.57 -11.96
CA ASN A 135 6.40 22.45 -12.44
C ASN A 135 6.69 23.63 -11.48
N PRO A 136 7.95 24.11 -11.40
CA PRO A 136 8.31 25.28 -10.60
C PRO A 136 7.44 26.49 -10.95
N ARG A 137 6.86 27.14 -9.95
CA ARG A 137 5.97 28.30 -10.15
C ARG A 137 4.82 28.04 -11.14
N GLY A 138 4.45 26.77 -11.34
CA GLY A 138 3.46 26.31 -12.29
C GLY A 138 2.13 25.92 -11.64
N TYR A 139 1.15 25.67 -12.50
CA TYR A 139 -0.16 25.16 -12.09
C TYR A 139 -0.40 23.77 -12.68
N ARG A 140 -1.23 22.98 -12.00
CA ARG A 140 -1.78 21.72 -12.52
C ARG A 140 -3.24 21.57 -12.13
N THR A 141 -4.08 21.18 -13.08
CA THR A 141 -5.53 21.01 -12.85
C THR A 141 -5.91 19.54 -12.84
N VAL A 142 -6.65 19.14 -11.81
CA VAL A 142 -7.15 17.79 -11.61
C VAL A 142 -8.67 17.84 -11.47
N GLN A 143 -9.39 16.93 -12.12
CA GLN A 143 -10.83 16.77 -11.95
C GLN A 143 -11.16 15.37 -11.45
N VAL A 144 -12.03 15.28 -10.45
CA VAL A 144 -12.56 14.01 -9.91
C VAL A 144 -14.08 14.04 -9.98
N THR A 145 -14.69 12.95 -10.48
CA THR A 145 -16.14 12.75 -10.49
C THR A 145 -16.50 11.50 -9.71
N TYR A 146 -17.46 11.62 -8.82
CA TYR A 146 -17.93 10.52 -7.99
C TYR A 146 -19.44 10.57 -7.71
N LEU A 147 -20.00 9.39 -7.44
CA LEU A 147 -21.40 9.17 -7.13
C LEU A 147 -21.54 8.89 -5.64
N THR A 148 -22.60 9.38 -4.99
CA THR A 148 -22.89 9.14 -3.57
C THR A 148 -24.38 8.93 -3.35
N GLU A 149 -24.71 8.11 -2.36
CA GLU A 149 -26.06 8.04 -1.80
C GLU A 149 -26.19 9.10 -0.69
N LEU A 150 -27.36 9.75 -0.61
CA LEU A 150 -27.65 10.72 0.44
C LEU A 150 -27.97 9.99 1.74
N ALA A 151 -27.51 10.53 2.87
CA ALA A 151 -27.91 10.04 4.19
C ALA A 151 -29.38 10.40 4.43
N ILE A 152 -30.21 9.46 4.85
CA ILE A 152 -31.66 9.68 5.01
C ILE A 152 -32.03 9.66 6.49
N ASP A 153 -32.68 10.73 6.94
CA ASP A 153 -33.32 10.83 8.26
C ASP A 153 -34.86 10.72 8.14
N ASP A 154 -35.58 10.85 9.26
CA ASP A 154 -37.04 10.70 9.30
C ASP A 154 -37.80 11.81 8.51
N ALA A 155 -37.13 12.89 8.06
CA ALA A 155 -37.76 14.05 7.42
C ALA A 155 -37.13 14.49 6.07
N SER A 156 -35.86 14.16 5.80
CA SER A 156 -35.11 14.64 4.64
C SER A 156 -33.98 13.68 4.22
N ALA A 157 -33.62 13.71 2.93
CA ALA A 157 -32.35 13.16 2.44
C ALA A 157 -31.29 14.27 2.47
N ARG A 158 -30.21 14.05 3.20
CA ARG A 158 -29.11 15.00 3.36
C ARG A 158 -27.90 14.58 2.56
N TYR A 159 -27.48 15.44 1.65
CA TYR A 159 -26.17 15.38 1.01
C TYR A 159 -25.16 16.15 1.85
N ARG A 160 -23.98 15.56 2.08
CA ARG A 160 -22.91 16.13 2.89
C ARG A 160 -21.58 16.04 2.14
N VAL A 161 -20.87 17.16 2.04
CA VAL A 161 -19.47 17.19 1.59
C VAL A 161 -18.65 18.02 2.56
N PRO A 162 -17.69 17.41 3.25
CA PRO A 162 -16.73 18.15 4.06
C PRO A 162 -15.82 19.05 3.23
N LEU A 163 -16.14 20.34 3.19
CA LEU A 163 -15.41 21.39 2.44
C LEU A 163 -14.53 22.25 3.35
N GLN A 164 -13.83 21.63 4.29
CA GLN A 164 -12.98 22.33 5.26
C GLN A 164 -11.60 22.61 4.66
N LEU A 165 -11.44 23.79 4.04
CA LEU A 165 -10.19 24.23 3.43
C LEU A 165 -9.26 24.81 4.53
N SER A 166 -8.04 24.28 4.64
CA SER A 166 -7.03 24.74 5.61
C SER A 166 -6.43 26.12 5.28
N ARG A 167 -6.59 26.59 4.03
CA ARG A 167 -6.21 27.92 3.53
C ARG A 167 -7.28 28.42 2.57
N ALA A 168 -7.42 29.74 2.47
CA ALA A 168 -8.29 30.36 1.48
C ALA A 168 -7.85 30.02 0.05
N THR A 169 -8.81 29.68 -0.82
CA THR A 169 -8.59 29.56 -2.27
C THR A 169 -8.61 30.94 -2.92
N GLU A 170 -7.92 31.09 -4.05
CA GLU A 170 -8.02 32.29 -4.89
C GLU A 170 -9.43 32.41 -5.47
N HIS A 171 -9.95 31.30 -6.00
CA HIS A 171 -11.30 31.19 -6.55
C HIS A 171 -12.02 29.95 -6.04
N PHE A 172 -13.24 30.13 -5.54
CA PHE A 172 -14.18 29.07 -5.20
C PHE A 172 -15.48 29.26 -5.97
N ASN A 173 -15.95 28.19 -6.62
CA ASN A 173 -17.25 28.16 -7.28
C ASN A 173 -17.97 26.84 -6.93
N LEU A 174 -19.21 26.93 -6.49
CA LEU A 174 -20.07 25.78 -6.27
C LEU A 174 -21.41 26.02 -6.97
N ARG A 175 -21.85 25.01 -7.72
CA ARG A 175 -23.18 24.92 -8.31
C ARG A 175 -23.86 23.63 -7.87
N VAL A 176 -25.01 23.74 -7.24
CA VAL A 176 -25.85 22.62 -6.81
C VAL A 176 -27.12 22.60 -7.64
N GLU A 177 -27.41 21.48 -8.29
CA GLU A 177 -28.64 21.22 -9.06
C GLU A 177 -29.39 20.07 -8.39
N VAL A 178 -30.65 20.28 -7.99
CA VAL A 178 -31.53 19.26 -7.45
C VAL A 178 -32.66 19.02 -8.44
N LEU A 179 -32.67 17.84 -9.04
CA LEU A 179 -33.50 17.50 -10.19
C LEU A 179 -34.74 16.70 -9.77
N SER A 180 -35.80 16.84 -10.56
CA SER A 180 -37.03 16.06 -10.42
C SER A 180 -37.69 16.15 -9.02
N THR A 181 -37.64 17.32 -8.39
CA THR A 181 -38.37 17.60 -7.15
C THR A 181 -39.17 18.90 -7.23
N ASP A 182 -40.38 18.87 -6.70
CA ASP A 182 -41.26 20.05 -6.65
C ASP A 182 -41.05 20.90 -5.41
N GLN A 183 -40.57 20.31 -4.32
CA GLN A 183 -40.31 21.00 -3.07
C GLN A 183 -38.92 21.65 -3.09
N GLN A 184 -38.82 22.86 -2.55
CA GLN A 184 -37.57 23.60 -2.53
C GLN A 184 -36.56 22.96 -1.57
N PRO A 185 -35.35 22.60 -2.03
CA PRO A 185 -34.28 22.11 -1.16
C PRO A 185 -33.73 23.22 -0.25
N LYS A 186 -32.95 22.83 0.77
CA LYS A 186 -32.21 23.77 1.61
C LYS A 186 -30.72 23.52 1.48
N ILE A 187 -29.94 24.58 1.35
CA ILE A 187 -28.47 24.53 1.30
C ILE A 187 -27.91 25.29 2.49
N LYS A 188 -26.90 24.73 3.14
CA LYS A 188 -26.18 25.36 4.24
C LYS A 188 -24.68 25.13 4.08
N ILE A 189 -23.94 26.23 4.14
CA ILE A 189 -22.48 26.25 4.22
C ILE A 189 -22.14 27.33 5.24
N GLU A 190 -21.47 26.99 6.33
CA GLU A 190 -21.10 27.97 7.35
C GLU A 190 -19.97 28.87 6.81
N GLY A 191 -20.10 30.18 7.02
CA GLY A 191 -19.14 31.17 6.51
C GLY A 191 -19.35 31.61 5.06
N LEU A 192 -20.22 30.93 4.29
CA LEU A 192 -20.63 31.35 2.94
C LEU A 192 -22.15 31.60 2.89
N GLN A 193 -22.57 32.54 2.04
CA GLN A 193 -23.99 32.76 1.76
C GLN A 193 -24.30 32.32 0.32
N PRO A 194 -24.77 31.07 0.14
CA PRO A 194 -25.21 30.62 -1.17
C PRO A 194 -26.45 31.40 -1.64
N SER A 195 -26.64 31.50 -2.95
CA SER A 195 -27.86 32.08 -3.51
C SER A 195 -29.08 31.25 -3.11
N ASP A 196 -30.23 31.89 -2.96
CA ASP A 196 -31.49 31.16 -2.83
C ASP A 196 -31.70 30.21 -4.03
N PHE A 197 -32.32 29.06 -3.77
CA PHE A 197 -32.63 28.09 -4.82
C PHE A 197 -33.59 28.71 -5.85
N SER A 198 -33.14 28.78 -7.10
CA SER A 198 -33.91 29.24 -8.25
C SER A 198 -34.49 28.05 -9.02
N ARG A 199 -35.69 28.20 -9.58
CA ARG A 199 -36.42 27.13 -10.28
C ARG A 199 -35.82 26.87 -11.68
N MET A 200 -35.65 25.61 -12.06
CA MET A 200 -35.33 25.14 -13.42
C MET A 200 -36.56 24.43 -14.04
N GLN A 201 -36.50 24.08 -15.34
CA GLN A 201 -37.58 23.34 -16.02
C GLN A 201 -38.02 22.08 -15.26
N SER A 202 -37.08 21.34 -14.67
CA SER A 202 -37.33 20.12 -13.89
C SER A 202 -36.46 20.04 -12.63
N GLY A 203 -36.51 21.08 -11.78
CA GLY A 203 -35.82 21.08 -10.50
C GLY A 203 -35.45 22.47 -9.97
N TRP A 204 -34.37 22.53 -9.20
CA TRP A 204 -33.85 23.73 -8.55
C TRP A 204 -32.34 23.82 -8.71
N PHE A 205 -31.79 25.04 -8.72
CA PHE A 205 -30.34 25.24 -8.62
C PHE A 205 -29.99 26.37 -7.66
N SER A 206 -28.80 26.28 -7.06
CA SER A 206 -28.19 27.31 -6.23
C SER A 206 -26.71 27.40 -6.57
N GLU A 207 -26.16 28.62 -6.52
CA GLU A 207 -24.77 28.91 -6.83
C GLU A 207 -24.12 29.74 -5.71
N VAL A 208 -22.83 29.54 -5.53
CA VAL A 208 -22.01 30.39 -4.66
C VAL A 208 -20.63 30.54 -5.27
N ALA A 209 -20.14 31.77 -5.27
CA ALA A 209 -18.77 32.09 -5.64
C ALA A 209 -18.12 32.92 -4.54
N ALA A 210 -16.89 32.58 -4.18
CA ALA A 210 -16.11 33.28 -3.17
C ALA A 210 -14.65 33.36 -3.60
N ASN A 211 -14.00 34.49 -3.30
CA ASN A 211 -12.59 34.71 -3.63
C ASN A 211 -11.83 35.07 -2.35
N GLY A 212 -10.72 34.39 -2.07
CA GLY A 212 -9.87 34.67 -0.90
C GLY A 212 -10.53 34.43 0.45
N GLN A 213 -11.58 33.59 0.53
CA GLN A 213 -12.26 33.26 1.78
C GLN A 213 -11.88 31.86 2.29
N GLU A 214 -11.68 31.74 3.60
CA GLU A 214 -11.50 30.43 4.25
C GLU A 214 -12.86 29.74 4.42
N ILE A 215 -12.96 28.49 3.99
CA ILE A 215 -14.16 27.66 4.21
C ILE A 215 -13.88 26.69 5.34
N LYS A 216 -14.56 26.85 6.47
CA LYS A 216 -14.29 26.10 7.71
C LYS A 216 -15.37 25.07 8.05
N SER A 217 -16.26 24.76 7.11
CA SER A 217 -17.39 23.88 7.37
C SER A 217 -17.69 22.95 6.22
N GLU A 218 -18.66 22.09 6.46
CA GLU A 218 -19.20 21.17 5.46
C GLU A 218 -20.28 21.88 4.62
N LEU A 219 -20.45 21.41 3.38
CA LEU A 219 -21.63 21.67 2.55
C LEU A 219 -22.72 20.67 2.94
N LEU A 220 -23.89 21.18 3.31
CA LEU A 220 -25.08 20.40 3.58
C LEU A 220 -26.19 20.81 2.61
N VAL A 221 -26.80 19.83 1.94
CA VAL A 221 -27.99 20.03 1.11
C VAL A 221 -29.08 19.09 1.59
N ASP A 222 -30.15 19.64 2.16
CA ASP A 222 -31.33 18.89 2.57
C ASP A 222 -32.34 18.85 1.42
N VAL A 223 -32.61 17.65 0.92
CA VAL A 223 -33.57 17.34 -0.12
C VAL A 223 -34.82 16.73 0.52
N PRO A 224 -36.01 17.30 0.30
CA PRO A 224 -37.24 16.74 0.84
C PRO A 224 -37.55 15.34 0.29
N LEU A 225 -38.02 14.44 1.15
CA LEU A 225 -38.38 13.06 0.79
C LEU A 225 -39.83 12.99 0.29
N PRO A 226 -40.10 12.50 -0.93
CA PRO A 226 -41.47 12.16 -1.31
C PRO A 226 -41.92 10.89 -0.56
N GLU A 227 -43.10 10.91 0.08
CA GLU A 227 -43.66 9.75 0.79
C GLU A 227 -43.93 8.55 -0.16
N THR A 228 -44.16 8.82 -1.44
CA THR A 228 -44.30 7.82 -2.49
C THR A 228 -42.94 7.61 -3.18
N GLY A 229 -42.46 6.37 -3.23
CA GLY A 229 -41.22 6.05 -3.95
C GLY A 229 -41.24 6.56 -5.40
N SER A 230 -40.08 6.99 -5.88
CA SER A 230 -39.87 7.64 -7.17
C SER A 230 -39.08 6.74 -8.11
N VAL A 231 -39.38 6.87 -9.41
CA VAL A 231 -38.70 6.15 -10.49
C VAL A 231 -37.91 7.15 -11.32
N PHE A 232 -36.64 6.83 -11.57
CA PHE A 232 -35.76 7.60 -12.42
C PHE A 232 -35.30 6.71 -13.56
N VAL A 233 -35.28 7.24 -14.77
CA VAL A 233 -34.84 6.52 -15.97
C VAL A 233 -33.85 7.39 -16.72
N GLU A 234 -32.74 6.79 -17.16
CA GLU A 234 -31.76 7.45 -18.01
C GLU A 234 -31.47 6.61 -19.26
N LYS A 235 -31.27 7.31 -20.37
CA LYS A 235 -30.73 6.75 -21.61
C LYS A 235 -29.25 7.09 -21.71
N SER A 236 -28.42 6.05 -21.76
CA SER A 236 -26.97 6.16 -21.91
C SER A 236 -26.57 6.40 -23.37
N ALA A 237 -25.35 6.89 -23.61
CA ALA A 237 -24.79 7.14 -24.93
C ALA A 237 -24.71 5.88 -25.81
N ASP A 238 -24.62 4.69 -25.20
CA ASP A 238 -24.70 3.39 -25.89
C ASP A 238 -26.13 2.98 -26.29
N GLY A 239 -27.12 3.81 -26.00
CA GLY A 239 -28.53 3.61 -26.33
C GLY A 239 -29.28 2.71 -25.35
N GLN A 240 -28.63 2.20 -24.30
CA GLN A 240 -29.25 1.39 -23.26
C GLN A 240 -29.99 2.26 -22.24
N TYR A 241 -31.00 1.69 -21.59
CA TYR A 241 -31.80 2.37 -20.57
C TYR A 241 -31.56 1.75 -19.20
N TYR A 242 -31.31 2.62 -18.24
CA TYR A 242 -31.09 2.27 -16.84
C TYR A 242 -32.15 2.95 -15.99
N PHE A 243 -32.59 2.27 -14.94
CA PHE A 243 -33.55 2.84 -14.00
C PHE A 243 -33.04 2.77 -12.57
N SER A 244 -33.56 3.67 -11.73
CA SER A 244 -33.47 3.57 -10.28
C SER A 244 -34.84 3.75 -9.65
N VAL A 245 -35.17 2.89 -8.69
CA VAL A 245 -36.35 3.03 -7.84
C VAL A 245 -35.89 3.32 -6.42
N GLN A 246 -36.35 4.42 -5.87
CA GLN A 246 -35.96 4.88 -4.55
C GLN A 246 -37.15 5.39 -3.75
N GLY A 247 -37.13 5.23 -2.44
CA GLY A 247 -38.21 5.74 -1.60
C GLY A 247 -38.06 5.41 -0.12
N VAL A 248 -39.05 5.85 0.64
CA VAL A 248 -39.16 5.59 2.07
C VAL A 248 -40.30 4.61 2.32
N ILE A 249 -40.12 3.69 3.27
CA ILE A 249 -41.12 2.74 3.72
C ILE A 249 -41.17 2.76 5.25
N ALA A 250 -42.32 3.20 5.77
CA ALA A 250 -42.57 3.19 7.21
C ALA A 250 -42.79 1.76 7.71
N ARG A 251 -42.05 1.38 8.76
CA ARG A 251 -42.26 0.11 9.47
C ARG A 251 -43.57 0.17 10.24
N ARG A 252 -44.49 -0.77 10.00
CA ARG A 252 -45.70 -0.94 10.82
C ARG A 252 -45.35 -1.80 12.04
N GLY A 253 -45.60 -1.28 13.25
CA GLY A 253 -45.58 -2.04 14.51
C GLY A 253 -44.29 -2.83 14.76
N ALA A 254 -43.22 -2.17 15.21
CA ALA A 254 -42.06 -2.89 15.74
C ALA A 254 -42.42 -3.51 17.10
N SER A 255 -42.23 -4.82 17.26
CA SER A 255 -42.19 -5.40 18.62
C SER A 255 -41.05 -4.73 19.41
N PRO A 256 -41.24 -4.44 20.70
CA PRO A 256 -40.16 -3.94 21.53
C PRO A 256 -38.99 -4.93 21.49
N ALA A 257 -37.79 -4.46 21.21
CA ALA A 257 -36.59 -5.28 21.29
C ALA A 257 -36.46 -5.83 22.72
N LYS A 258 -36.13 -7.13 22.87
CA LYS A 258 -35.78 -7.66 24.19
C LYS A 258 -34.57 -6.87 24.71
N PRO A 259 -34.61 -6.30 25.93
CA PRO A 259 -33.45 -5.64 26.51
C PRO A 259 -32.28 -6.63 26.65
N ALA A 260 -31.08 -6.22 26.24
CA ALA A 260 -29.88 -7.03 26.31
C ALA A 260 -29.37 -7.16 27.75
N GLU A 261 -29.08 -8.39 28.15
CA GLU A 261 -28.53 -8.76 29.46
C GLU A 261 -27.02 -8.97 29.38
N ARG A 262 -26.50 -9.34 28.20
CA ARG A 262 -25.07 -9.54 27.94
C ARG A 262 -24.62 -8.87 26.65
N ILE A 263 -23.66 -7.96 26.77
CA ILE A 263 -23.07 -7.21 25.65
C ILE A 263 -21.57 -7.50 25.60
N VAL A 264 -21.02 -7.70 24.41
CA VAL A 264 -19.57 -7.73 24.21
C VAL A 264 -19.16 -6.51 23.41
N VAL A 265 -18.27 -5.70 23.96
CA VAL A 265 -17.71 -4.53 23.28
C VAL A 265 -16.36 -4.93 22.70
N LEU A 266 -16.26 -4.90 21.37
CA LEU A 266 -15.00 -5.07 20.65
C LEU A 266 -14.47 -3.67 20.33
N TYR A 267 -13.43 -3.25 21.03
CA TYR A 267 -12.88 -1.90 20.91
C TYR A 267 -11.53 -1.92 20.20
N ASP A 268 -11.49 -1.31 19.03
CA ASP A 268 -10.27 -1.18 18.26
C ASP A 268 -9.37 -0.12 18.89
N ALA A 269 -8.22 -0.56 19.37
CA ALA A 269 -7.27 0.31 20.06
C ALA A 269 -6.03 0.62 19.22
N SER A 270 -6.01 0.29 17.92
CA SER A 270 -4.86 0.50 17.02
C SER A 270 -4.38 1.95 16.95
N GLY A 271 -3.20 2.18 16.35
CA GLY A 271 -2.66 3.52 16.17
C GLY A 271 -3.56 4.44 15.32
N SER A 272 -4.18 3.90 14.26
CA SER A 272 -5.07 4.63 13.36
C SER A 272 -6.42 4.97 14.01
N ALA A 273 -6.89 4.13 14.93
CA ALA A 273 -8.11 4.37 15.72
C ALA A 273 -8.12 5.70 16.50
N ALA A 274 -6.95 6.29 16.77
CA ALA A 274 -6.84 7.59 17.43
C ALA A 274 -7.50 8.75 16.66
N LYS A 275 -7.74 8.58 15.35
CA LYS A 275 -8.37 9.60 14.48
C LYS A 275 -9.91 9.60 14.56
N ARG A 276 -10.51 8.64 15.28
CA ARG A 276 -11.97 8.53 15.45
C ARG A 276 -12.55 9.65 16.34
N ASP A 277 -13.85 9.91 16.21
CA ASP A 277 -14.55 10.85 17.09
C ASP A 277 -14.90 10.17 18.42
N LEU A 278 -13.89 10.08 19.30
CA LEU A 278 -14.00 9.44 20.61
C LEU A 278 -15.06 10.09 21.51
N ALA A 279 -15.33 11.40 21.32
CA ALA A 279 -16.35 12.10 22.10
C ALA A 279 -17.76 11.63 21.70
N SER A 280 -18.04 11.55 20.40
CA SER A 280 -19.30 11.04 19.88
C SER A 280 -19.49 9.55 20.19
N GLU A 281 -18.44 8.74 20.11
CA GLU A 281 -18.48 7.32 20.48
C GLU A 281 -18.84 7.12 21.96
N LYS A 282 -18.17 7.84 22.88
CA LYS A 282 -18.48 7.77 24.32
C LYS A 282 -19.90 8.24 24.62
N LYS A 283 -20.37 9.28 23.92
CA LYS A 283 -21.76 9.75 24.04
C LYS A 283 -22.74 8.67 23.57
N PHE A 284 -22.47 8.00 22.45
CA PHE A 284 -23.27 6.87 21.98
C PHE A 284 -23.32 5.72 23.00
N VAL A 285 -22.16 5.28 23.53
CA VAL A 285 -22.10 4.21 24.54
C VAL A 285 -22.92 4.57 25.78
N SER A 286 -22.81 5.81 26.24
CA SER A 286 -23.58 6.32 27.39
C SER A 286 -25.09 6.30 27.11
N SER A 287 -25.51 6.79 25.93
CA SER A 287 -26.91 6.80 25.52
C SER A 287 -27.48 5.39 25.35
N LEU A 288 -26.69 4.44 24.80
CA LEU A 288 -27.09 3.06 24.66
C LEU A 288 -27.35 2.40 26.03
N LEU A 289 -26.41 2.56 26.98
CA LEU A 289 -26.52 2.00 28.33
C LEU A 289 -27.63 2.65 29.17
N ALA A 290 -28.04 3.88 28.84
CA ALA A 290 -29.18 4.55 29.47
C ALA A 290 -30.53 4.19 28.83
N SER A 291 -30.53 3.53 27.68
CA SER A 291 -31.74 3.25 26.91
C SER A 291 -32.48 1.98 27.39
N GLU A 292 -33.71 1.82 26.92
CA GLU A 292 -34.52 0.61 27.09
C GLU A 292 -33.94 -0.64 26.38
N ARG A 293 -32.91 -0.47 25.54
CA ARG A 293 -32.26 -1.58 24.80
C ARG A 293 -31.38 -2.46 25.67
N VAL A 294 -31.03 -1.98 26.87
CA VAL A 294 -30.16 -2.68 27.81
C VAL A 294 -30.98 -3.02 29.05
N ALA A 295 -30.83 -4.20 29.64
CA ALA A 295 -31.53 -4.58 30.86
C ALA A 295 -31.11 -3.74 32.08
N ASP A 296 -31.89 -3.76 33.16
CA ASP A 296 -31.56 -2.99 34.37
C ASP A 296 -30.21 -3.39 34.99
N ASN A 297 -29.85 -4.67 34.89
CA ASN A 297 -28.52 -5.18 35.17
C ASN A 297 -27.97 -5.80 33.88
N VAL A 298 -26.78 -5.35 33.45
CA VAL A 298 -26.14 -5.81 32.23
C VAL A 298 -24.71 -6.26 32.51
N GLU A 299 -24.34 -7.41 31.95
CA GLU A 299 -22.96 -7.85 31.85
C GLU A 299 -22.34 -7.29 30.57
N VAL A 300 -21.29 -6.49 30.70
CA VAL A 300 -20.49 -6.00 29.58
C VAL A 300 -19.11 -6.64 29.64
N GLU A 301 -18.72 -7.33 28.58
CA GLU A 301 -17.38 -7.87 28.41
C GLU A 301 -16.63 -7.03 27.36
N PHE A 302 -15.61 -6.30 27.81
CA PHE A 302 -14.86 -5.37 26.96
C PHE A 302 -13.56 -6.00 26.48
N ILE A 303 -13.32 -5.97 25.18
CA ILE A 303 -12.15 -6.57 24.55
C ILE A 303 -11.49 -5.50 23.69
N GLU A 304 -10.34 -5.02 24.14
CA GLU A 304 -9.42 -4.24 23.31
C GLU A 304 -8.80 -5.15 22.26
N PHE A 305 -8.74 -4.72 21.00
CA PHE A 305 -7.99 -5.44 19.97
C PHE A 305 -7.10 -4.50 19.17
N ARG A 306 -5.98 -5.06 18.69
CA ARG A 306 -4.93 -4.41 17.92
C ARG A 306 -4.48 -5.38 16.82
N ASN A 307 -3.19 -5.73 16.78
CA ASN A 307 -2.64 -6.82 15.98
C ASN A 307 -3.16 -8.20 16.43
N LYS A 308 -3.72 -8.31 17.64
CA LYS A 308 -4.44 -9.48 18.17
C LYS A 308 -5.50 -9.05 19.19
N PRO A 309 -6.50 -9.89 19.51
CA PRO A 309 -7.42 -9.63 20.61
C PRO A 309 -6.69 -9.63 21.96
N GLY A 310 -7.02 -8.64 22.81
CA GLY A 310 -6.60 -8.55 24.20
C GLY A 310 -7.42 -9.45 25.12
N LYS A 311 -7.11 -9.39 26.42
CA LYS A 311 -7.85 -10.15 27.44
C LYS A 311 -9.20 -9.47 27.71
N PRO A 312 -10.32 -10.23 27.80
CA PRO A 312 -11.60 -9.66 28.16
C PRO A 312 -11.61 -9.05 29.56
N VAL A 313 -12.19 -7.86 29.69
CA VAL A 313 -12.39 -7.13 30.94
C VAL A 313 -13.90 -7.12 31.25
N PRO A 314 -14.34 -7.82 32.32
CA PRO A 314 -15.75 -7.89 32.67
C PRO A 314 -16.21 -6.66 33.46
N PHE A 315 -17.43 -6.20 33.18
CA PHE A 315 -18.15 -5.16 33.91
C PHE A 315 -19.57 -5.63 34.22
N SER A 316 -20.01 -5.43 35.44
CA SER A 316 -21.43 -5.58 35.83
C SER A 316 -21.97 -4.19 36.08
N LEU A 317 -22.87 -3.73 35.21
CA LEU A 317 -23.37 -2.36 35.21
C LEU A 317 -24.87 -2.33 35.48
N THR A 318 -25.32 -1.26 36.13
CA THR A 318 -26.75 -0.92 36.22
C THR A 318 -27.11 0.02 35.07
N ARG A 319 -28.31 -0.13 34.48
CA ARG A 319 -28.78 0.74 33.39
C ARG A 319 -28.57 2.22 33.72
N GLY A 320 -27.93 2.95 32.81
CA GLY A 320 -27.57 4.35 32.96
C GLY A 320 -26.25 4.64 33.67
N ASP A 321 -25.64 3.68 34.38
CA ASP A 321 -24.30 3.84 34.98
C ASP A 321 -23.20 3.34 34.03
N ALA A 322 -22.68 4.25 33.21
CA ALA A 322 -21.58 3.99 32.28
C ALA A 322 -20.19 4.36 32.86
N LYS A 323 -20.11 4.86 34.11
CA LYS A 323 -18.91 5.56 34.59
C LYS A 323 -17.65 4.69 34.58
N ALA A 324 -17.76 3.44 35.05
CA ALA A 324 -16.63 2.52 35.09
C ALA A 324 -16.14 2.13 33.68
N LEU A 325 -17.08 1.92 32.74
CA LEU A 325 -16.77 1.59 31.36
C LEU A 325 -16.13 2.77 30.62
N LEU A 326 -16.65 3.97 30.79
CA LEU A 326 -16.08 5.19 30.18
C LEU A 326 -14.69 5.50 30.74
N ALA A 327 -14.47 5.31 32.04
CA ALA A 327 -13.16 5.47 32.65
C ALA A 327 -12.14 4.47 32.10
N HIS A 328 -12.58 3.24 31.77
CA HIS A 328 -11.74 2.27 31.08
C HIS A 328 -11.40 2.73 29.66
N ILE A 329 -12.39 3.19 28.88
CA ILE A 329 -12.16 3.75 27.53
C ILE A 329 -11.17 4.92 27.58
N ASP A 330 -11.28 5.84 28.55
CA ASP A 330 -10.37 6.98 28.72
C ASP A 330 -8.93 6.57 29.11
N SER A 331 -8.73 5.35 29.62
CA SER A 331 -7.41 4.83 29.98
C SER A 331 -6.66 4.22 28.79
N ILE A 332 -7.36 3.91 27.69
CA ILE A 332 -6.78 3.24 26.53
C ILE A 332 -5.75 4.14 25.85
N ARG A 333 -4.58 3.57 25.56
CA ARG A 333 -3.53 4.19 24.75
C ARG A 333 -3.53 3.55 23.36
N PHE A 334 -3.57 4.36 22.31
CA PHE A 334 -3.66 3.88 20.93
C PHE A 334 -2.30 3.43 20.39
N ASP A 335 -2.22 2.18 19.92
CA ASP A 335 -0.97 1.55 19.52
C ASP A 335 -1.16 0.25 18.71
N GLY A 336 -0.19 -0.05 17.85
CA GLY A 336 -0.17 -1.22 17.01
C GLY A 336 -1.04 -1.09 15.77
N GLY A 337 -0.98 -2.11 14.90
CA GLY A 337 -1.86 -2.28 13.76
C GLY A 337 -3.20 -2.90 14.16
N THR A 338 -4.05 -3.17 13.17
CA THR A 338 -5.41 -3.69 13.34
C THR A 338 -5.54 -5.05 12.66
N SER A 339 -5.97 -6.06 13.42
CA SER A 339 -6.31 -7.40 12.92
C SER A 339 -7.63 -7.88 13.51
N PHE A 340 -8.54 -8.30 12.63
CA PHE A 340 -9.83 -8.89 13.01
C PHE A 340 -9.75 -10.41 13.28
N ALA A 341 -8.57 -11.01 13.11
CA ALA A 341 -8.37 -12.44 13.36
C ALA A 341 -8.54 -12.79 14.85
N GLY A 342 -9.21 -13.91 15.14
CA GLY A 342 -9.41 -14.40 16.50
C GLY A 342 -10.49 -13.66 17.32
N LEU A 343 -11.15 -12.64 16.76
CA LEU A 343 -12.23 -11.93 17.46
C LEU A 343 -13.42 -12.86 17.72
N GLY A 344 -13.87 -12.90 18.98
CA GLY A 344 -15.03 -13.67 19.43
C GLY A 344 -14.76 -15.14 19.79
N GLU A 345 -13.57 -15.69 19.51
CA GLU A 345 -13.26 -17.11 19.74
C GLU A 345 -13.29 -17.54 21.22
N SER A 346 -13.05 -16.60 22.14
CA SER A 346 -12.94 -16.87 23.58
C SER A 346 -14.11 -16.31 24.41
N VAL A 347 -15.22 -15.95 23.76
CA VAL A 347 -16.30 -15.17 24.38
C VAL A 347 -17.60 -15.98 24.41
N LYS A 348 -18.33 -15.96 25.54
CA LYS A 348 -19.66 -16.58 25.58
C LYS A 348 -20.62 -15.75 24.73
N LYS A 349 -21.53 -16.43 24.01
CA LYS A 349 -22.51 -15.82 23.11
C LYS A 349 -23.24 -14.63 23.80
N PRO A 350 -23.06 -13.39 23.32
CA PRO A 350 -23.81 -12.23 23.83
C PRO A 350 -25.18 -12.11 23.16
N ASP A 351 -26.01 -11.20 23.67
CA ASP A 351 -27.22 -10.76 22.95
C ASP A 351 -26.82 -10.01 21.67
N PHE A 352 -25.75 -9.20 21.72
CA PHE A 352 -25.10 -8.61 20.55
C PHE A 352 -23.64 -8.21 20.82
N TYR A 353 -22.88 -8.06 19.74
CA TYR A 353 -21.56 -7.42 19.74
C TYR A 353 -21.70 -5.94 19.39
N LEU A 354 -21.04 -5.06 20.14
CA LEU A 354 -20.82 -3.67 19.76
C LEU A 354 -19.36 -3.55 19.29
N LEU A 355 -19.16 -3.42 17.98
CA LEU A 355 -17.84 -3.23 17.38
C LEU A 355 -17.59 -1.73 17.21
N ILE A 356 -16.57 -1.18 17.88
CA ILE A 356 -16.17 0.23 17.72
C ILE A 356 -14.83 0.23 16.99
N SER A 357 -14.86 0.49 15.69
CA SER A 357 -13.70 0.39 14.79
C SER A 357 -13.98 1.16 13.50
N ASP A 358 -12.91 1.54 12.79
CA ASP A 358 -13.02 2.03 11.41
C ASP A 358 -13.07 0.90 10.37
N GLY A 359 -12.95 -0.37 10.79
CA GLY A 359 -13.07 -1.52 9.90
C GLY A 359 -11.82 -1.82 9.07
N LEU A 360 -10.74 -1.05 9.21
CA LEU A 360 -9.52 -1.23 8.41
C LEU A 360 -8.69 -2.40 8.97
N ASN A 361 -8.39 -3.39 8.13
CA ASN A 361 -7.41 -4.42 8.48
C ASN A 361 -6.03 -4.04 7.91
N THR A 362 -5.11 -3.70 8.80
CA THR A 362 -3.77 -3.20 8.46
C THR A 362 -2.68 -4.20 8.81
N PHE A 363 -2.96 -5.21 9.63
CA PHE A 363 -1.95 -6.16 10.08
C PHE A 363 -2.39 -7.62 9.96
N GLY A 364 -1.59 -8.37 9.22
CA GLY A 364 -1.87 -9.77 8.88
C GLY A 364 -2.97 -9.89 7.83
N ARG A 365 -3.44 -11.13 7.61
CA ARG A 365 -4.43 -11.40 6.57
C ARG A 365 -5.80 -10.85 6.94
N ALA A 366 -6.42 -10.12 6.03
CA ALA A 366 -7.81 -9.69 6.17
C ALA A 366 -8.77 -10.89 6.26
N VAL A 367 -9.48 -11.00 7.38
CA VAL A 367 -10.49 -12.04 7.64
C VAL A 367 -11.76 -11.42 8.19
N VAL A 368 -12.91 -11.95 7.77
CA VAL A 368 -14.20 -11.62 8.39
C VAL A 368 -14.35 -12.50 9.64
N PRO A 369 -14.43 -11.93 10.86
CA PRO A 369 -14.51 -12.72 12.07
C PRO A 369 -15.83 -13.49 12.14
N ALA A 370 -15.77 -14.73 12.64
CA ALA A 370 -16.92 -15.60 12.80
C ALA A 370 -17.66 -15.29 14.10
N LEU A 371 -18.48 -14.24 14.10
CA LEU A 371 -19.25 -13.80 15.27
C LEU A 371 -20.63 -14.49 15.31
N ASN A 372 -21.01 -14.97 16.50
CA ASN A 372 -22.18 -15.86 16.71
C ASN A 372 -23.45 -15.15 17.22
N ALA A 373 -23.46 -13.82 17.17
CA ALA A 373 -24.58 -12.94 17.55
C ALA A 373 -24.57 -11.69 16.66
N PRO A 374 -25.67 -10.91 16.59
CA PRO A 374 -25.73 -9.68 15.81
C PRO A 374 -24.60 -8.71 16.15
N VAL A 375 -23.99 -8.14 15.11
CA VAL A 375 -22.91 -7.14 15.24
C VAL A 375 -23.45 -5.78 14.88
N TYR A 376 -23.39 -4.85 15.83
CA TYR A 376 -23.61 -3.44 15.58
C TYR A 376 -22.25 -2.75 15.51
N ALA A 377 -21.85 -2.35 14.30
CA ALA A 377 -20.58 -1.67 14.07
C ALA A 377 -20.77 -0.16 14.18
N LEU A 378 -20.05 0.49 15.08
CA LEU A 378 -20.02 1.93 15.27
C LEU A 378 -18.81 2.51 14.52
N ALA A 379 -19.08 3.29 13.47
CA ALA A 379 -18.08 4.01 12.70
C ALA A 379 -18.21 5.51 12.95
N SER A 380 -17.09 6.19 13.16
CA SER A 380 -17.05 7.63 13.45
C SER A 380 -15.97 8.38 12.66
N SER A 381 -15.23 7.69 11.78
CA SER A 381 -14.17 8.25 10.94
C SER A 381 -14.56 8.25 9.47
N ASP A 382 -14.12 9.28 8.74
CA ASP A 382 -14.46 9.45 7.31
C ASP A 382 -13.80 8.40 6.40
N GLY A 383 -12.64 7.87 6.77
CA GLY A 383 -11.89 6.86 6.01
C GLY A 383 -12.19 5.40 6.36
N ALA A 384 -13.28 5.13 7.10
CA ALA A 384 -13.66 3.78 7.51
C ALA A 384 -13.93 2.83 6.31
N ASP A 385 -13.67 1.54 6.48
CA ASP A 385 -14.10 0.48 5.57
C ASP A 385 -15.58 0.14 5.79
N TYR A 386 -16.45 1.04 5.35
CA TYR A 386 -17.89 0.88 5.45
C TYR A 386 -18.39 -0.40 4.75
N GLY A 387 -17.74 -0.81 3.65
CA GLY A 387 -18.09 -2.03 2.93
C GLY A 387 -17.87 -3.29 3.75
N PHE A 388 -16.70 -3.39 4.40
CA PHE A 388 -16.39 -4.47 5.33
C PHE A 388 -17.34 -4.47 6.54
N LEU A 389 -17.52 -3.32 7.21
CA LEU A 389 -18.37 -3.22 8.39
C LEU A 389 -19.84 -3.55 8.06
N GLN A 390 -20.37 -3.04 6.95
CA GLN A 390 -21.72 -3.34 6.49
C GLN A 390 -21.87 -4.83 6.15
N THR A 391 -20.88 -5.44 5.50
CA THR A 391 -20.87 -6.88 5.21
C THR A 391 -20.91 -7.72 6.48
N LEU A 392 -20.11 -7.35 7.50
CA LEU A 392 -20.08 -8.03 8.79
C LEU A 392 -21.43 -7.92 9.52
N CYS A 393 -22.01 -6.71 9.55
CA CYS A 393 -23.32 -6.46 10.15
C CYS A 393 -24.42 -7.28 9.44
N ARG A 394 -24.45 -7.27 8.09
CA ARG A 394 -25.43 -8.02 7.29
C ARG A 394 -25.35 -9.53 7.53
N LYS A 395 -24.14 -10.09 7.62
CA LYS A 395 -23.93 -11.54 7.86
C LYS A 395 -24.39 -11.99 9.23
N THR A 396 -24.41 -11.10 10.22
CA THR A 396 -24.76 -11.42 11.61
C THR A 396 -26.16 -10.95 12.01
N GLY A 397 -26.83 -10.17 11.15
CA GLY A 397 -28.16 -9.62 11.41
C GLY A 397 -28.17 -8.35 12.26
N GLY A 398 -27.03 -7.66 12.37
CA GLY A 398 -26.94 -6.34 13.01
C GLY A 398 -26.92 -5.18 11.99
N ALA A 399 -26.44 -4.01 12.40
CA ALA A 399 -26.46 -2.80 11.58
C ALA A 399 -25.18 -1.96 11.73
N LEU A 400 -24.76 -1.32 10.63
CA LEU A 400 -23.73 -0.29 10.65
C LEU A 400 -24.33 1.02 11.17
N LEU A 401 -23.69 1.60 12.18
CA LEU A 401 -24.04 2.84 12.85
C LEU A 401 -22.96 3.87 12.53
N ASN A 402 -23.10 4.56 11.40
CA ASN A 402 -22.18 5.63 11.02
C ASN A 402 -22.58 6.94 11.71
N LEU A 403 -21.87 7.32 12.78
CA LEU A 403 -22.16 8.53 13.57
C LEU A 403 -21.93 9.84 12.80
N LYS A 404 -21.32 9.79 11.62
CA LYS A 404 -21.22 10.94 10.72
C LYS A 404 -22.54 11.20 9.99
N ASN A 405 -23.32 10.14 9.73
CA ASN A 405 -24.53 10.20 8.92
C ASN A 405 -25.82 9.98 9.73
N VAL A 406 -25.70 9.39 10.93
CA VAL A 406 -26.82 8.99 11.79
C VAL A 406 -26.67 9.67 13.14
N ASP A 407 -27.74 10.29 13.63
CA ASP A 407 -27.77 10.85 14.97
C ASP A 407 -27.75 9.76 16.06
N ILE A 408 -27.23 10.10 17.24
CA ILE A 408 -27.03 9.12 18.32
C ILE A 408 -28.35 8.49 18.77
N ASP A 409 -29.44 9.26 18.85
CA ASP A 409 -30.73 8.74 19.34
C ASP A 409 -31.30 7.72 18.36
N ARG A 410 -31.16 7.97 17.05
CA ARG A 410 -31.50 7.03 16.01
C ARG A 410 -30.60 5.81 16.02
N ALA A 411 -29.29 5.99 16.15
CA ALA A 411 -28.33 4.90 16.22
C ALA A 411 -28.66 3.94 17.38
N VAL A 412 -29.00 4.47 18.57
CA VAL A 412 -29.43 3.67 19.72
C VAL A 412 -30.71 2.88 19.42
N LYS A 413 -31.69 3.48 18.72
CA LYS A 413 -32.93 2.80 18.33
C LYS A 413 -32.72 1.65 17.34
N LEU A 414 -31.65 1.67 16.56
CA LEU A 414 -31.30 0.60 15.63
C LEU A 414 -30.71 -0.62 16.36
N VAL A 415 -30.07 -0.42 17.52
CA VAL A 415 -29.50 -1.53 18.31
C VAL A 415 -30.60 -2.44 18.85
N GLY A 416 -30.52 -3.72 18.53
CA GLY A 416 -31.47 -4.76 18.93
C GLY A 416 -32.81 -4.70 18.18
N ALA A 417 -32.99 -3.80 17.20
CA ALA A 417 -34.23 -3.72 16.44
C ALA A 417 -34.43 -4.98 15.58
N GLU A 418 -35.65 -5.55 15.54
CA GLU A 418 -35.88 -6.69 14.65
C GLU A 418 -35.71 -6.27 13.19
N PHE A 419 -35.26 -7.23 12.37
CA PHE A 419 -35.07 -7.06 10.95
C PHE A 419 -36.36 -6.62 10.24
N PHE A 420 -36.25 -5.59 9.41
CA PHE A 420 -37.25 -5.18 8.44
C PHE A 420 -36.54 -4.80 7.15
N GLY A 421 -36.98 -5.34 6.01
CA GLY A 421 -36.26 -5.17 4.77
C GLY A 421 -37.06 -5.50 3.52
N LEU A 422 -36.48 -5.24 2.36
CA LEU A 422 -36.95 -5.76 1.08
C LEU A 422 -36.69 -7.28 1.05
N VAL A 423 -37.75 -8.07 1.14
CA VAL A 423 -37.67 -9.54 1.22
C VAL A 423 -37.95 -10.22 -0.11
N ASN A 424 -38.63 -9.55 -1.04
CA ASN A 424 -38.92 -10.11 -2.35
C ASN A 424 -39.10 -9.01 -3.42
N ARG A 425 -38.86 -9.37 -4.67
CA ARG A 425 -39.04 -8.52 -5.85
C ARG A 425 -39.60 -9.34 -7.01
N LYS A 426 -40.61 -8.82 -7.71
CA LYS A 426 -41.15 -9.41 -8.93
C LYS A 426 -41.04 -8.40 -10.06
N ALA A 427 -40.18 -8.70 -11.02
CA ALA A 427 -39.91 -7.87 -12.17
C ALA A 427 -40.77 -8.34 -13.37
N GLY A 428 -41.41 -7.41 -14.05
CA GLY A 428 -42.08 -7.65 -15.33
C GLY A 428 -41.08 -7.90 -16.45
N ALA A 429 -41.57 -8.35 -17.62
CA ALA A 429 -40.71 -8.63 -18.77
C ALA A 429 -39.89 -7.39 -19.18
N GLY A 430 -38.60 -7.59 -19.47
CA GLY A 430 -37.67 -6.54 -19.89
C GLY A 430 -37.07 -5.70 -18.76
N LEU A 431 -37.28 -6.05 -17.49
CA LEU A 431 -36.52 -5.54 -16.36
C LEU A 431 -35.53 -6.60 -15.90
N GLU A 432 -34.24 -6.30 -15.99
CA GLU A 432 -33.17 -7.25 -15.67
C GLU A 432 -32.11 -6.61 -14.76
N GLU A 433 -31.19 -7.45 -14.28
CA GLU A 433 -29.99 -7.05 -13.52
C GLU A 433 -30.29 -6.03 -12.39
N ILE A 434 -31.29 -6.34 -11.56
CA ILE A 434 -31.77 -5.45 -10.49
C ILE A 434 -30.97 -5.65 -9.20
N TYR A 435 -30.28 -4.61 -8.75
CA TYR A 435 -29.41 -4.61 -7.58
C TYR A 435 -29.83 -3.56 -6.54
N PRO A 436 -29.52 -3.74 -5.23
CA PRO A 436 -28.84 -4.90 -4.62
C PRO A 436 -29.69 -6.19 -4.69
N ALA A 437 -29.07 -7.34 -4.84
CA ALA A 437 -29.76 -8.63 -4.96
C ALA A 437 -30.19 -9.19 -3.57
N GLY A 438 -31.10 -10.16 -3.58
CA GLY A 438 -31.49 -10.90 -2.36
C GLY A 438 -32.33 -10.09 -1.35
N VAL A 439 -32.08 -10.31 -0.05
CA VAL A 439 -32.77 -9.63 1.05
C VAL A 439 -31.97 -8.38 1.45
N VAL A 440 -32.62 -7.21 1.49
CA VAL A 440 -31.97 -5.92 1.77
C VAL A 440 -32.59 -5.32 3.04
N PRO A 441 -31.83 -5.15 4.14
CA PRO A 441 -32.32 -4.40 5.31
C PRO A 441 -32.74 -2.99 4.92
N VAL A 442 -33.85 -2.48 5.47
CA VAL A 442 -34.41 -1.17 5.15
C VAL A 442 -34.59 -0.34 6.41
N HIS A 443 -33.95 0.83 6.45
CA HIS A 443 -34.00 1.73 7.59
C HIS A 443 -34.07 3.21 7.17
N PRO A 444 -35.24 3.87 7.11
CA PRO A 444 -36.53 3.47 6.52
C PRO A 444 -36.55 3.60 4.98
N HIS A 445 -35.39 3.70 4.33
CA HIS A 445 -35.31 3.94 2.89
C HIS A 445 -34.82 2.73 2.12
N PHE A 446 -35.13 2.69 0.83
CA PHE A 446 -34.62 1.69 -0.08
C PHE A 446 -34.22 2.34 -1.40
N MET A 447 -33.26 1.72 -2.07
CA MET A 447 -32.82 2.11 -3.40
C MET A 447 -32.42 0.87 -4.20
N LEU A 448 -32.88 0.81 -5.44
CA LEU A 448 -32.51 -0.21 -6.41
C LEU A 448 -32.13 0.42 -7.74
N ALA A 449 -31.30 -0.28 -8.49
CA ALA A 449 -31.00 0.05 -9.88
C ALA A 449 -31.10 -1.19 -10.77
N GLY A 450 -31.48 -1.02 -12.03
CA GLY A 450 -31.58 -2.11 -13.00
C GLY A 450 -31.61 -1.62 -14.45
N THR A 451 -31.75 -2.55 -15.39
CA THR A 451 -31.83 -2.27 -16.83
C THR A 451 -33.25 -2.39 -17.37
N LEU A 452 -33.59 -1.58 -18.39
CA LEU A 452 -34.91 -1.55 -19.02
C LEU A 452 -34.81 -1.78 -20.53
N GLU A 453 -35.33 -2.91 -21.01
CA GLU A 453 -35.34 -3.25 -22.43
C GLU A 453 -36.65 -2.89 -23.14
N LYS A 454 -37.79 -3.05 -22.47
CA LYS A 454 -39.12 -2.76 -23.02
C LYS A 454 -39.49 -1.29 -22.83
N ASP A 455 -40.47 -0.79 -23.59
CA ASP A 455 -40.89 0.62 -23.50
C ASP A 455 -41.54 0.95 -22.15
N GLU A 456 -42.24 -0.01 -21.57
CA GLU A 456 -42.87 0.06 -20.25
C GLU A 456 -42.85 -1.32 -19.57
N SER A 457 -42.58 -1.36 -18.27
CA SER A 457 -42.64 -2.57 -17.45
C SER A 457 -42.94 -2.27 -15.99
N GLU A 458 -43.37 -3.28 -15.23
CA GLU A 458 -43.81 -3.13 -13.84
C GLU A 458 -42.86 -3.86 -12.87
N LEU A 459 -42.53 -3.22 -11.74
CA LEU A 459 -41.72 -3.77 -10.66
C LEU A 459 -42.53 -3.79 -9.35
N LEU A 460 -42.71 -4.97 -8.76
CA LEU A 460 -43.32 -5.14 -7.45
C LEU A 460 -42.25 -5.45 -6.40
N LEU A 461 -42.15 -4.62 -5.37
CA LEU A 461 -41.28 -4.78 -4.21
C LEU A 461 -42.11 -5.18 -3.00
N GLN A 462 -41.65 -6.17 -2.22
CA GLN A 462 -42.33 -6.63 -1.02
C GLN A 462 -41.41 -6.46 0.20
N PHE A 463 -41.86 -5.69 1.19
CA PHE A 463 -41.11 -5.35 2.40
C PHE A 463 -41.69 -6.05 3.62
N GLY A 464 -40.86 -6.55 4.53
CA GLY A 464 -41.34 -7.20 5.75
C GLY A 464 -40.20 -7.76 6.61
N ALA A 465 -40.57 -8.37 7.74
CA ALA A 465 -39.70 -9.32 8.41
C ALA A 465 -39.67 -10.65 7.63
N HIS A 466 -38.80 -11.59 8.00
CA HIS A 466 -38.67 -12.87 7.28
C HIS A 466 -40.01 -13.64 7.24
N ASP A 467 -40.77 -13.64 8.33
CA ASP A 467 -42.01 -14.43 8.51
C ASP A 467 -43.27 -13.59 8.79
N ALA A 468 -43.26 -12.29 8.49
CA ALA A 468 -44.38 -11.37 8.78
C ALA A 468 -45.15 -10.95 7.53
N ASP A 469 -46.30 -10.30 7.75
CA ASP A 469 -47.10 -9.66 6.70
C ASP A 469 -46.23 -8.69 5.88
N LYS A 470 -46.34 -8.81 4.56
CA LYS A 470 -45.54 -8.05 3.60
C LYS A 470 -46.27 -6.78 3.17
N ILE A 471 -45.52 -5.71 3.04
CA ILE A 471 -45.96 -4.44 2.45
C ILE A 471 -45.55 -4.44 0.98
N ASP A 472 -46.53 -4.43 0.08
CA ASP A 472 -46.31 -4.40 -1.35
C ASP A 472 -46.21 -2.95 -1.87
N ARG A 473 -45.26 -2.71 -2.78
CA ARG A 473 -45.06 -1.46 -3.50
C ARG A 473 -44.84 -1.74 -4.97
N LYS A 474 -45.69 -1.16 -5.82
CA LYS A 474 -45.65 -1.35 -7.27
C LYS A 474 -45.15 -0.08 -7.94
N PHE A 475 -44.24 -0.24 -8.89
CA PHE A 475 -43.64 0.83 -9.68
C PHE A 475 -43.81 0.52 -11.16
N THR A 476 -44.12 1.56 -11.93
CA THR A 476 -44.17 1.49 -13.40
C THR A 476 -42.97 2.25 -13.94
N ILE A 477 -42.18 1.61 -14.81
CA ILE A 477 -40.92 2.14 -15.33
C ILE A 477 -41.07 2.30 -16.84
N LYS A 478 -40.82 3.50 -17.38
CA LYS A 478 -41.06 3.84 -18.80
C LYS A 478 -39.86 4.51 -19.45
N LYS A 479 -39.59 4.16 -20.71
CA LYS A 479 -38.56 4.85 -21.51
C LYS A 479 -38.94 6.29 -21.87
N SER A 480 -40.23 6.63 -21.91
CA SER A 480 -40.71 7.99 -22.15
C SER A 480 -40.24 8.99 -21.09
N ASP A 481 -39.95 8.50 -19.89
CA ASP A 481 -39.56 9.30 -18.74
C ASP A 481 -38.02 9.47 -18.68
N ALA A 482 -37.30 8.89 -19.65
CA ALA A 482 -35.86 8.86 -19.67
C ALA A 482 -35.25 10.22 -20.02
N VAL A 483 -34.28 10.65 -19.22
CA VAL A 483 -33.37 11.75 -19.57
C VAL A 483 -32.07 11.18 -20.13
N ASN A 484 -31.37 11.94 -20.99
CA ASN A 484 -30.06 11.49 -21.47
C ASN A 484 -29.02 11.69 -20.35
N GLY A 485 -28.26 10.65 -20.03
CA GLY A 485 -27.30 10.69 -18.93
C GLY A 485 -26.49 9.41 -18.79
N GLU A 486 -25.36 9.54 -18.09
CA GLU A 486 -24.41 8.45 -17.82
C GLU A 486 -24.43 8.00 -16.34
N PHE A 487 -25.23 8.70 -15.53
CA PHE A 487 -25.21 8.62 -14.08
C PHE A 487 -25.75 7.27 -13.58
N LEU A 488 -26.97 6.91 -13.96
CA LEU A 488 -27.62 5.66 -13.57
C LEU A 488 -26.90 4.44 -14.14
N ARG A 489 -26.28 4.57 -15.32
CA ARG A 489 -25.43 3.49 -15.87
C ARG A 489 -24.28 3.17 -14.94
N ARG A 490 -23.55 4.19 -14.48
CA ARG A 490 -22.40 4.03 -13.57
C ARG A 490 -22.85 3.59 -12.19
N PHE A 491 -23.95 4.12 -11.67
CA PHE A 491 -24.52 3.69 -10.39
C PHE A 491 -24.93 2.22 -10.42
N TRP A 492 -25.68 1.79 -11.45
CA TRP A 492 -26.04 0.39 -11.67
C TRP A 492 -24.81 -0.52 -11.75
N ALA A 493 -23.80 -0.13 -12.53
CA ALA A 493 -22.57 -0.91 -12.67
C ALA A 493 -21.80 -1.01 -11.34
N GLY A 494 -21.78 0.07 -10.54
CA GLY A 494 -21.24 0.07 -9.19
C GLY A 494 -21.93 -0.96 -8.29
N ARG A 495 -23.27 -0.96 -8.25
CA ARG A 495 -24.05 -1.95 -7.47
C ARG A 495 -23.83 -3.39 -7.95
N LYS A 496 -23.70 -3.63 -9.26
CA LYS A 496 -23.34 -4.94 -9.81
C LYS A 496 -21.94 -5.37 -9.34
N ILE A 497 -20.97 -4.45 -9.38
CA ILE A 497 -19.61 -4.71 -8.89
C ILE A 497 -19.64 -5.03 -7.39
N ASP A 498 -20.40 -4.30 -6.58
CA ASP A 498 -20.53 -4.55 -5.13
C ASP A 498 -21.01 -5.98 -4.83
N GLU A 499 -21.95 -6.52 -5.62
CA GLU A 499 -22.40 -7.92 -5.49
C GLU A 499 -21.29 -8.92 -5.88
N LEU A 500 -20.55 -8.63 -6.95
CA LEU A 500 -19.44 -9.49 -7.40
C LEU A 500 -18.28 -9.47 -6.40
N MET A 501 -18.05 -8.35 -5.71
CA MET A 501 -17.00 -8.19 -4.70
C MET A 501 -17.18 -9.13 -3.49
N ALA A 502 -18.39 -9.65 -3.24
CA ALA A 502 -18.62 -10.66 -2.21
C ALA A 502 -17.80 -11.95 -2.44
N GLN A 503 -17.46 -12.26 -3.70
CA GLN A 503 -16.55 -13.34 -4.10
C GLN A 503 -15.48 -12.80 -5.05
N LYS A 504 -14.80 -11.72 -4.63
CA LYS A 504 -13.88 -10.94 -5.46
C LYS A 504 -12.82 -11.76 -6.20
N ASP A 505 -12.23 -12.77 -5.55
CA ASP A 505 -11.16 -13.59 -6.16
C ASP A 505 -11.69 -14.42 -7.34
N LYS A 506 -12.91 -14.95 -7.22
CA LYS A 506 -13.58 -15.72 -8.28
C LYS A 506 -14.06 -14.83 -9.42
N ASN A 507 -14.53 -13.62 -9.08
CA ASN A 507 -15.18 -12.71 -10.03
C ASN A 507 -14.24 -11.66 -10.60
N ARG A 508 -12.93 -11.71 -10.30
CA ARG A 508 -11.94 -10.67 -10.65
C ARG A 508 -12.01 -10.22 -12.11
N SER A 509 -12.01 -11.16 -13.06
CA SER A 509 -12.04 -10.84 -14.49
C SER A 509 -13.32 -10.12 -14.93
N GLU A 510 -14.47 -10.51 -14.37
CA GLU A 510 -15.76 -9.85 -14.64
C GLU A 510 -15.79 -8.45 -14.02
N ILE A 511 -15.33 -8.30 -12.78
CA ILE A 511 -15.22 -7.01 -12.09
C ILE A 511 -14.35 -6.06 -12.92
N VAL A 512 -13.15 -6.50 -13.32
CA VAL A 512 -12.24 -5.69 -14.15
C VAL A 512 -12.91 -5.30 -15.47
N SER A 513 -13.57 -6.22 -16.16
CA SER A 513 -14.24 -5.95 -17.44
C SER A 513 -15.36 -4.90 -17.31
N LEU A 514 -16.25 -5.06 -16.32
CA LEU A 514 -17.32 -4.11 -16.02
C LEU A 514 -16.75 -2.74 -15.65
N SER A 515 -15.71 -2.72 -14.83
CA SER A 515 -15.06 -1.49 -14.37
C SER A 515 -14.43 -0.72 -15.53
N LYS A 516 -13.76 -1.42 -16.45
CA LYS A 516 -13.21 -0.84 -17.68
C LYS A 516 -14.30 -0.26 -18.58
N LYS A 517 -15.41 -0.98 -18.76
CA LYS A 517 -16.54 -0.55 -19.59
C LYS A 517 -17.27 0.69 -19.04
N HIS A 518 -17.38 0.78 -17.71
CA HIS A 518 -18.17 1.82 -17.03
C HIS A 518 -17.32 2.90 -16.36
N SER A 519 -15.99 2.86 -16.51
CA SER A 519 -15.02 3.80 -15.93
C SER A 519 -15.11 3.88 -14.40
N ILE A 520 -15.19 2.72 -13.73
CA ILE A 520 -15.31 2.63 -12.27
C ILE A 520 -13.96 2.26 -11.65
N VAL A 521 -13.54 2.99 -10.61
CA VAL A 521 -12.36 2.67 -9.80
C VAL A 521 -12.76 1.77 -8.64
N ASN A 522 -12.00 0.69 -8.42
CA ASN A 522 -12.18 -0.21 -7.27
C ASN A 522 -10.85 -0.88 -6.89
N GLU A 523 -10.91 -1.96 -6.10
CA GLU A 523 -9.71 -2.70 -5.65
C GLU A 523 -8.84 -3.23 -6.81
N PHE A 524 -9.43 -3.49 -7.98
CA PHE A 524 -8.74 -4.09 -9.13
C PHE A 524 -8.51 -3.14 -10.31
N THR A 525 -9.10 -1.93 -10.30
CA THR A 525 -9.01 -0.98 -11.41
C THR A 525 -8.67 0.43 -10.98
N SER A 526 -7.92 1.13 -11.82
CA SER A 526 -7.51 2.53 -11.67
C SER A 526 -7.90 3.34 -12.90
N LEU A 527 -7.98 4.66 -12.78
CA LEU A 527 -8.13 5.58 -13.92
C LEU A 527 -6.75 6.16 -14.27
N LEU A 528 -6.34 6.00 -15.53
CA LEU A 528 -5.04 6.42 -16.05
C LEU A 528 -5.22 7.48 -17.15
N VAL A 529 -4.49 8.58 -17.05
CA VAL A 529 -4.37 9.63 -18.08
C VAL A 529 -2.96 9.58 -18.65
N LEU A 530 -2.84 9.54 -19.98
CA LEU A 530 -1.59 9.64 -20.71
C LEU A 530 -1.65 10.87 -21.63
N GLU A 531 -0.50 11.45 -21.95
CA GLU A 531 -0.41 12.73 -22.68
C GLU A 531 -0.48 12.57 -24.20
N THR A 532 -0.01 11.46 -24.75
CA THR A 532 0.15 11.28 -26.20
C THR A 532 -0.40 9.95 -26.69
N ILE A 533 -0.80 9.90 -27.97
CA ILE A 533 -1.25 8.67 -28.63
C ILE A 533 -0.15 7.57 -28.64
N ASP A 534 1.12 7.96 -28.75
CA ASP A 534 2.24 7.01 -28.75
C ASP A 534 2.31 6.23 -27.44
N GLN A 535 2.02 6.87 -26.31
CA GLN A 535 1.95 6.19 -25.00
C GLN A 535 0.79 5.21 -24.93
N TYR A 536 -0.38 5.59 -25.45
CA TYR A 536 -1.53 4.68 -25.53
C TYR A 536 -1.22 3.45 -26.40
N LEU A 537 -0.52 3.64 -27.53
CA LEU A 537 -0.06 2.57 -28.41
C LEU A 537 0.98 1.66 -27.73
N GLU A 538 2.05 2.25 -27.18
CA GLU A 538 3.13 1.55 -26.48
C GLU A 538 2.58 0.62 -25.41
N HIS A 539 1.65 1.14 -24.60
CA HIS A 539 1.09 0.42 -23.46
C HIS A 539 -0.17 -0.40 -23.79
N ARG A 540 -0.63 -0.39 -25.05
CA ARG A 540 -1.87 -1.05 -25.48
C ARG A 540 -3.05 -0.68 -24.57
N VAL A 541 -3.22 0.61 -24.35
CA VAL A 541 -4.34 1.19 -23.61
C VAL A 541 -5.23 1.92 -24.60
N VAL A 542 -6.53 1.62 -24.57
CA VAL A 542 -7.47 2.28 -25.48
C VAL A 542 -7.64 3.75 -25.08
N PRO A 543 -7.43 4.73 -25.97
CA PRO A 543 -7.62 6.15 -25.67
C PRO A 543 -9.05 6.51 -25.22
N PRO A 544 -9.24 7.60 -24.46
CA PRO A 544 -10.56 8.00 -23.95
C PRO A 544 -11.55 8.32 -25.07
N ALA A 545 -12.85 8.12 -24.78
CA ALA A 545 -13.93 8.37 -25.75
C ALA A 545 -14.00 9.84 -26.20
N SER A 546 -13.55 10.76 -25.35
CA SER A 546 -13.43 12.20 -25.62
C SER A 546 -12.36 12.55 -26.66
N LYS A 547 -11.47 11.61 -27.05
CA LYS A 547 -10.45 11.78 -28.11
C LYS A 547 -10.69 10.77 -29.27
N PRO A 548 -11.73 10.96 -30.10
CA PRO A 548 -12.09 10.01 -31.17
C PRO A 548 -11.00 9.83 -32.24
N GLU A 549 -10.21 10.87 -32.51
CA GLU A 549 -9.08 10.82 -33.44
C GLU A 549 -7.98 9.86 -32.97
N TRP A 550 -7.63 9.92 -31.68
CA TRP A 550 -6.66 9.01 -31.05
C TRP A 550 -7.16 7.57 -31.09
N ARG A 551 -8.45 7.34 -30.82
CA ARG A 551 -9.03 5.99 -30.91
C ARG A 551 -8.94 5.40 -32.31
N LYS A 552 -9.22 6.21 -33.34
CA LYS A 552 -9.09 5.77 -34.73
C LYS A 552 -7.65 5.34 -35.05
N GLN A 553 -6.67 6.20 -34.73
CA GLN A 553 -5.25 5.89 -34.93
C GLN A 553 -4.82 4.63 -34.17
N TYR A 554 -5.27 4.49 -32.92
CA TYR A 554 -4.99 3.33 -32.09
C TYR A 554 -5.45 2.02 -32.75
N PHE A 555 -6.70 1.95 -33.21
CA PHE A 555 -7.22 0.74 -33.85
C PHE A 555 -6.58 0.47 -35.22
N ASP A 556 -6.24 1.51 -36.00
CA ASP A 556 -5.56 1.38 -37.30
C ASP A 556 -4.14 0.79 -37.18
N VAL A 557 -3.43 1.04 -36.06
CA VAL A 557 -2.10 0.49 -35.77
C VAL A 557 -2.19 -0.93 -35.21
N LEU A 558 -3.14 -1.18 -34.29
CA LEU A 558 -3.31 -2.49 -33.66
C LEU A 558 -3.62 -3.60 -34.69
N GLU A 559 -4.43 -3.29 -35.71
CA GLU A 559 -4.75 -4.19 -36.82
C GLU A 559 -3.50 -4.62 -37.63
N LYS A 560 -2.45 -3.78 -37.65
CA LYS A 560 -1.19 -4.06 -38.35
C LYS A 560 -0.16 -4.80 -37.48
N GLU A 561 -0.17 -4.58 -36.17
CA GLU A 561 0.81 -5.16 -35.22
C GLU A 561 0.41 -6.53 -34.67
N ASP A 562 -0.88 -6.82 -34.51
CA ASP A 562 -1.35 -8.11 -33.96
C ASP A 562 -1.02 -9.31 -34.87
N ALA A 563 -0.68 -9.06 -36.15
CA ALA A 563 -0.17 -10.08 -37.06
C ALA A 563 1.33 -10.43 -36.83
N ALA A 564 2.09 -9.61 -36.08
CA ALA A 564 3.52 -9.79 -35.85
C ALA A 564 3.87 -10.39 -34.47
N LEU A 565 2.97 -10.28 -33.48
CA LEU A 565 3.24 -10.62 -32.07
C LEU A 565 2.82 -12.04 -31.63
N ALA A 566 2.56 -12.96 -32.57
CA ALA A 566 2.28 -14.37 -32.26
C ALA A 566 3.56 -15.24 -32.05
N LYS A 567 4.72 -14.63 -31.86
CA LYS A 567 5.98 -15.29 -31.48
C LYS A 567 6.60 -14.51 -30.33
N THR A 568 6.82 -15.17 -29.17
CA THR A 568 7.92 -14.94 -28.19
C THR A 568 7.53 -15.33 -26.75
N ARG A 569 7.15 -16.60 -26.53
CA ARG A 569 7.33 -17.26 -25.22
C ARG A 569 8.56 -18.17 -25.22
N ASP A 570 8.83 -18.80 -26.37
CA ASP A 570 9.98 -19.69 -26.55
C ASP A 570 11.33 -18.94 -26.55
N ASP A 571 11.37 -17.71 -27.09
CA ASP A 571 12.60 -16.93 -27.21
C ASP A 571 13.16 -16.46 -25.84
N LYS A 572 12.27 -16.16 -24.88
CA LYS A 572 12.67 -15.82 -23.50
C LYS A 572 13.26 -17.03 -22.79
N LEU A 573 12.59 -18.18 -22.88
CA LEU A 573 13.07 -19.41 -22.26
C LEU A 573 14.45 -19.83 -22.82
N ILE A 574 14.66 -19.69 -24.13
CA ILE A 574 15.96 -19.91 -24.77
C ILE A 574 17.02 -18.97 -24.18
N THR A 575 16.70 -17.67 -24.05
CA THR A 575 17.62 -16.67 -23.47
C THR A 575 18.02 -17.04 -22.04
N VAL A 576 17.05 -17.40 -21.20
CA VAL A 576 17.29 -17.76 -19.79
C VAL A 576 18.08 -19.06 -19.68
N ILE A 577 17.82 -20.06 -20.52
CA ILE A 577 18.62 -21.30 -20.58
C ILE A 577 20.08 -20.97 -20.90
N ALA A 578 20.35 -20.09 -21.87
CA ALA A 578 21.72 -19.70 -22.22
C ALA A 578 22.45 -19.01 -21.06
N MET A 579 21.76 -18.11 -20.34
CA MET A 579 22.29 -17.47 -19.13
C MET A 579 22.60 -18.52 -18.04
N TRP A 580 21.71 -19.50 -17.86
CA TRP A 580 21.90 -20.59 -16.90
C TRP A 580 23.08 -21.49 -17.24
N GLU A 581 23.27 -21.80 -18.52
CA GLU A 581 24.42 -22.56 -19.01
C GLU A 581 25.74 -21.82 -18.80
N GLU A 582 25.75 -20.49 -18.89
CA GLU A 582 26.92 -19.68 -18.51
C GLU A 582 27.24 -19.78 -17.01
N ARG A 583 26.22 -19.68 -16.14
CA ARG A 583 26.39 -19.87 -14.69
C ARG A 583 26.95 -21.25 -14.37
N LEU A 584 26.45 -22.30 -15.03
CA LEU A 584 26.96 -23.66 -14.86
C LEU A 584 28.38 -23.85 -15.39
N ARG A 585 28.79 -23.15 -16.45
CA ARG A 585 30.19 -23.17 -16.93
C ARG A 585 31.14 -22.58 -15.89
N TRP A 586 30.77 -21.46 -15.27
CA TRP A 586 31.53 -20.90 -14.15
C TRP A 586 31.62 -21.92 -13.00
N TRP A 587 30.50 -22.50 -12.57
CA TRP A 587 30.48 -23.46 -11.47
C TRP A 587 31.31 -24.73 -11.76
N ASN A 588 31.37 -25.19 -13.01
CA ASN A 588 32.18 -26.34 -13.43
C ASN A 588 33.68 -26.02 -13.58
N THR A 589 34.09 -24.75 -13.51
CA THR A 589 35.49 -24.36 -13.66
C THR A 589 36.26 -24.60 -12.35
N ASP A 590 37.49 -25.14 -12.45
CA ASP A 590 38.36 -25.38 -11.30
C ASP A 590 39.35 -24.21 -11.10
N PHE A 591 39.06 -23.35 -10.12
CA PHE A 591 39.88 -22.18 -9.77
C PHE A 591 40.99 -22.48 -8.75
N SER A 592 41.18 -23.75 -8.36
CA SER A 592 42.18 -24.14 -7.35
C SER A 592 43.64 -23.91 -7.78
N LYS A 593 43.90 -23.78 -9.08
CA LYS A 593 45.24 -23.61 -9.67
C LYS A 593 45.61 -22.16 -10.03
N ALA A 594 44.74 -21.18 -9.74
CA ALA A 594 45.05 -19.79 -10.05
C ALA A 594 46.18 -19.27 -9.14
N GLU A 595 47.30 -18.89 -9.74
CA GLU A 595 48.43 -18.22 -9.07
C GLU A 595 47.97 -16.84 -8.61
N VAL A 596 47.97 -16.60 -7.28
CA VAL A 596 47.68 -15.27 -6.72
C VAL A 596 48.90 -14.41 -6.98
N THR A 597 48.87 -13.63 -8.05
CA THR A 597 49.89 -12.61 -8.28
C THR A 597 49.57 -11.42 -7.38
N SER A 598 50.41 -11.19 -6.37
CA SER A 598 50.31 -9.98 -5.55
C SER A 598 50.43 -8.74 -6.45
N PRO A 599 49.61 -7.69 -6.26
CA PRO A 599 49.72 -6.50 -7.08
C PRO A 599 51.08 -5.84 -6.82
N GLU A 600 51.97 -5.90 -7.80
CA GLU A 600 53.20 -5.12 -7.79
C GLU A 600 52.83 -3.64 -7.64
N LYS A 601 53.48 -2.98 -6.67
CA LYS A 601 53.45 -1.53 -6.53
C LYS A 601 53.85 -0.89 -7.86
N LYS A 602 52.88 -0.45 -8.66
CA LYS A 602 53.14 0.42 -9.81
C LYS A 602 53.73 1.72 -9.29
N ASN A 603 55.04 1.85 -9.45
CA ASN A 603 55.76 3.09 -9.25
C ASN A 603 55.10 4.20 -10.05
N ARG A 604 54.83 5.33 -9.37
CA ARG A 604 54.52 6.61 -9.98
C ARG A 604 55.63 6.97 -10.97
N MET A 605 55.34 6.98 -12.27
CA MET A 605 56.15 7.70 -13.25
C MET A 605 55.49 9.04 -13.56
N ALA A 606 56.27 10.10 -13.38
CA ALA A 606 55.93 11.48 -13.69
C ALA A 606 55.75 11.71 -15.20
N PRO A 607 54.97 12.72 -15.63
CA PRO A 607 54.76 13.00 -17.05
C PRO A 607 55.85 13.93 -17.59
N GLY A 608 56.45 13.58 -18.73
CA GLY A 608 57.24 14.52 -19.51
C GLY A 608 58.16 13.88 -20.53
N SER A 609 57.73 13.81 -21.78
CA SER A 609 58.36 14.50 -22.92
C SER A 609 58.03 13.79 -24.24
N SER A 610 57.49 14.58 -25.16
CA SER A 610 57.30 14.32 -26.58
C SER A 610 58.55 13.76 -27.28
N LEU A 611 58.36 12.91 -28.30
CA LEU A 611 58.93 13.09 -29.66
C LEU A 611 58.56 11.93 -30.60
N GLY A 612 58.03 12.28 -31.77
CA GLY A 612 58.35 11.63 -33.06
C GLY A 612 57.52 10.42 -33.52
N ALA A 613 56.60 10.67 -34.47
CA ALA A 613 56.21 9.67 -35.47
C ALA A 613 57.39 9.32 -36.41
N PRO A 614 57.38 8.14 -37.04
CA PRO A 614 57.08 8.15 -38.48
C PRO A 614 56.15 7.02 -38.97
N ARG A 615 55.47 7.35 -40.07
CA ARG A 615 54.58 6.49 -40.89
C ARG A 615 55.34 5.34 -41.58
N SER A 616 54.69 4.18 -41.77
CA SER A 616 54.50 3.55 -43.10
C SER A 616 53.66 2.24 -43.09
N ARG A 617 52.55 2.30 -43.83
CA ARG A 617 51.89 1.32 -44.75
C ARG A 617 51.73 -0.19 -44.45
N ASN A 618 50.44 -0.55 -44.57
CA ASN A 618 49.80 -1.65 -45.31
C ASN A 618 49.77 -3.07 -44.73
N GLY A 619 48.54 -3.58 -44.60
CA GLY A 619 48.21 -5.01 -44.57
C GLY A 619 46.78 -5.22 -44.06
N ASP A 620 45.91 -5.73 -44.93
CA ASP A 620 44.48 -5.98 -44.75
C ASP A 620 44.08 -6.92 -43.60
N SER A 621 42.77 -6.87 -43.31
CA SER A 621 41.87 -7.78 -42.56
C SER A 621 41.90 -7.74 -41.03
N ASP A 622 40.85 -7.19 -40.40
CA ASP A 622 39.91 -7.96 -39.57
C ASP A 622 38.78 -7.14 -38.94
N ASP A 623 37.66 -7.84 -38.73
CA ASP A 623 36.65 -7.73 -37.68
C ASP A 623 35.96 -6.40 -37.30
N LEU A 624 34.63 -6.47 -37.37
CA LEU A 624 33.67 -5.53 -36.81
C LEU A 624 33.68 -5.59 -35.26
N MET A 625 34.59 -4.83 -34.64
CA MET A 625 34.52 -4.48 -33.22
C MET A 625 33.52 -3.31 -33.01
N ARG A 626 32.50 -3.55 -32.19
CA ARG A 626 31.65 -2.51 -31.58
C ARG A 626 32.49 -1.67 -30.62
N GLN A 627 32.57 -0.37 -30.85
CA GLN A 627 33.17 0.60 -29.94
C GLN A 627 32.32 0.76 -28.67
N ALA A 628 32.98 0.73 -27.52
CA ALA A 628 32.44 1.20 -26.25
C ALA A 628 32.45 2.74 -26.20
N PRO A 629 31.45 3.40 -25.59
CA PRO A 629 31.51 4.85 -25.36
C PRO A 629 32.52 5.19 -24.25
N ALA A 630 33.29 6.24 -24.47
CA ALA A 630 34.21 6.80 -23.48
C ALA A 630 33.46 7.47 -22.31
N PRO A 631 34.02 7.47 -21.08
CA PRO A 631 33.41 8.14 -19.94
C PRO A 631 33.50 9.66 -20.09
N MET A 632 32.38 10.35 -19.87
CA MET A 632 32.29 11.81 -19.75
C MET A 632 33.03 12.26 -18.48
N GLN A 633 34.00 13.17 -18.63
CA GLN A 633 34.53 13.98 -17.54
C GLN A 633 33.58 15.16 -17.31
N GLU A 634 32.93 15.21 -16.14
CA GLU A 634 32.28 16.43 -15.65
C GLU A 634 33.33 17.37 -15.05
N SER A 635 33.43 18.57 -15.62
CA SER A 635 34.11 19.71 -15.03
C SER A 635 33.24 20.35 -13.95
N VAL A 636 33.71 20.30 -12.70
CA VAL A 636 33.16 21.11 -11.61
C VAL A 636 33.99 22.38 -11.52
N GLU A 637 33.42 23.51 -11.94
CA GLU A 637 33.94 24.84 -11.60
C GLU A 637 33.74 25.08 -10.10
N GLY A 638 34.83 25.05 -9.34
CA GLY A 638 34.87 25.41 -7.93
C GLY A 638 35.02 26.91 -7.74
N PHE A 639 34.06 27.50 -7.02
CA PHE A 639 34.17 28.82 -6.41
C PHE A 639 35.27 28.81 -5.34
N GLU A 640 36.19 29.77 -5.42
CA GLU A 640 37.22 30.03 -4.40
C GLU A 640 36.61 30.63 -3.13
N SER A 641 37.07 30.15 -1.97
CA SER A 641 37.16 30.99 -0.77
C SER A 641 38.38 30.58 0.06
N ASP A 642 39.10 31.61 0.48
CA ASP A 642 40.44 31.69 1.02
C ASP A 642 40.48 31.53 2.56
N ALA A 643 41.71 31.38 3.09
CA ALA A 643 42.17 31.30 4.49
C ALA A 643 42.34 29.88 5.07
N GLY A 644 43.49 29.46 5.63
CA GLY A 644 44.76 30.12 5.91
C GLY A 644 45.39 29.55 7.21
N GLY A 645 46.57 28.93 7.11
CA GLY A 645 47.54 28.64 8.19
C GLY A 645 47.21 27.47 9.15
N ALA A 646 48.15 26.79 9.79
CA ALA A 646 49.62 26.70 9.73
C ALA A 646 50.06 25.45 10.54
N ASP A 647 51.17 24.84 10.12
CA ASP A 647 52.21 24.07 10.83
C ASP A 647 51.90 23.25 12.11
N GLU A 648 52.31 21.98 12.14
CA GLU A 648 53.60 21.54 12.77
C GLU A 648 53.79 20.01 12.73
N GLU A 649 55.00 19.59 12.32
CA GLU A 649 55.56 18.23 12.45
C GLU A 649 56.25 18.02 13.82
N MET A 650 56.26 16.77 14.34
CA MET A 650 57.39 16.05 14.97
C MET A 650 56.88 14.73 15.59
N SER A 651 57.29 13.53 15.14
CA SER A 651 58.42 12.68 15.62
C SER A 651 58.48 12.53 17.17
N VAL A 652 58.57 11.36 17.82
CA VAL A 652 59.64 10.32 17.89
C VAL A 652 59.06 9.16 18.77
N GLN A 653 58.97 7.89 18.36
CA GLN A 653 59.94 6.76 18.46
C GLN A 653 60.21 6.12 19.86
N SER A 654 60.16 4.77 19.88
CA SER A 654 60.89 3.79 20.73
C SER A 654 60.26 3.33 22.07
N ALA A 655 59.82 2.06 22.19
CA ALA A 655 60.51 0.84 22.71
C ALA A 655 60.25 0.63 24.24
N MET A 656 60.28 -0.55 24.88
CA MET A 656 60.69 -1.93 24.58
C MET A 656 60.13 -2.87 25.69
N ASP A 657 60.32 -4.19 25.49
CA ASP A 657 60.42 -5.28 26.49
C ASP A 657 59.15 -5.97 27.04
N MET A 658 59.10 -7.29 27.27
CA MET A 658 59.84 -8.50 26.83
C MET A 658 59.15 -9.72 27.50
N ALA A 659 59.43 -10.94 27.01
CA ALA A 659 59.44 -12.23 27.73
C ALA A 659 58.09 -12.99 27.88
N LEU A 660 57.98 -14.33 27.77
CA LEU A 660 58.91 -15.48 27.73
C LEU A 660 58.14 -16.72 27.18
N ALA A 661 58.82 -17.58 26.41
CA ALA A 661 58.39 -18.96 26.12
C ALA A 661 59.02 -19.95 27.12
N PRO A 662 58.53 -21.22 27.18
CA PRO A 662 59.43 -22.32 26.80
C PRO A 662 58.78 -23.51 26.02
N SER A 663 59.55 -23.99 25.02
CA SER A 663 59.96 -25.38 24.67
C SER A 663 59.48 -26.57 25.54
N ILE A 664 59.36 -27.86 25.14
CA ILE A 664 59.73 -28.74 23.99
C ILE A 664 58.99 -30.08 24.23
N ALA A 665 58.59 -30.81 23.18
CA ALA A 665 58.77 -32.28 23.09
C ALA A 665 58.40 -32.81 21.69
N ARG A 666 59.32 -33.60 21.12
CA ARG A 666 59.27 -34.20 19.78
C ARG A 666 59.45 -35.71 20.00
N GLU A 667 58.60 -36.56 19.41
CA GLU A 667 58.99 -37.91 19.04
C GLU A 667 58.13 -38.48 17.90
N SER A 668 58.85 -39.04 16.92
CA SER A 668 58.49 -39.79 15.70
C SER A 668 57.82 -41.14 16.01
N SER A 669 57.15 -41.93 15.16
CA SER A 669 57.13 -42.17 13.70
C SER A 669 56.09 -43.26 13.39
N LYS A 670 55.44 -43.25 12.21
CA LYS A 670 55.39 -44.36 11.22
C LYS A 670 54.47 -44.05 10.02
N ALA A 671 54.99 -44.29 8.80
CA ALA A 671 54.27 -44.46 7.53
C ALA A 671 53.35 -45.72 7.58
N MET A 672 52.30 -45.96 6.79
CA MET A 672 51.92 -45.82 5.36
C MET A 672 50.37 -45.94 5.36
N ASP A 673 49.54 -45.38 4.47
CA ASP A 673 49.32 -45.74 3.06
C ASP A 673 48.34 -44.74 2.41
N LYS A 674 48.44 -44.62 1.08
CA LYS A 674 47.52 -43.87 0.20
C LYS A 674 46.19 -44.62 0.05
N GLU A 675 45.08 -43.89 0.12
CA GLU A 675 43.92 -44.14 -0.74
C GLU A 675 43.14 -42.85 -0.99
N ASP A 676 42.93 -42.54 -2.27
CA ASP A 676 42.12 -41.44 -2.80
C ASP A 676 40.65 -41.63 -2.39
N SER A 677 40.08 -40.65 -1.67
CA SER A 677 38.65 -40.37 -1.75
C SER A 677 38.40 -38.88 -1.53
N SER A 678 37.97 -38.21 -2.59
CA SER A 678 37.51 -36.83 -2.59
C SER A 678 36.15 -36.74 -1.89
N THR A 679 36.16 -36.73 -0.57
CA THR A 679 35.04 -36.23 0.24
C THR A 679 35.44 -34.88 0.82
N SER A 680 34.74 -33.82 0.41
CA SER A 680 34.91 -32.47 0.95
C SER A 680 34.62 -32.49 2.45
N ARG A 681 35.64 -32.23 3.27
CA ARG A 681 35.43 -32.00 4.71
C ARG A 681 34.63 -30.70 4.89
N PRO A 682 33.60 -30.68 5.75
CA PRO A 682 32.84 -29.47 6.01
C PRO A 682 33.72 -28.46 6.75
N VAL A 683 33.98 -27.31 6.11
CA VAL A 683 34.57 -26.13 6.76
C VAL A 683 33.44 -25.43 7.52
N ASN A 684 33.67 -25.12 8.80
CA ASN A 684 32.75 -24.34 9.62
C ASN A 684 33.35 -22.93 9.79
N PRO A 685 33.06 -21.99 8.88
CA PRO A 685 33.60 -20.64 8.95
C PRO A 685 33.08 -19.90 10.20
N GLY A 686 33.95 -19.09 10.79
CA GLY A 686 33.60 -18.13 11.83
C GLY A 686 33.05 -16.87 11.19
N VAL A 687 31.78 -16.54 11.44
CA VAL A 687 31.17 -15.30 10.95
C VAL A 687 31.02 -14.34 12.13
N ALA A 688 31.71 -13.21 12.09
CA ALA A 688 31.58 -12.13 13.08
C ALA A 688 30.64 -11.05 12.52
N ILE A 689 29.51 -10.83 13.20
CA ILE A 689 28.53 -9.79 12.85
C ILE A 689 28.41 -8.86 14.04
N LYS A 690 28.55 -7.55 13.83
CA LYS A 690 28.23 -6.55 14.85
C LYS A 690 26.72 -6.26 14.81
N PRO A 691 25.96 -6.50 15.90
CA PRO A 691 24.54 -6.15 15.95
C PRO A 691 24.36 -4.63 15.86
N TRP A 692 23.38 -4.17 15.08
CA TRP A 692 22.98 -2.77 15.06
C TRP A 692 22.52 -2.34 16.46
N GLN A 693 23.07 -1.24 16.98
CA GLN A 693 22.65 -0.63 18.24
C GLN A 693 22.49 0.88 18.03
N PRO A 694 21.25 1.38 17.87
CA PRO A 694 21.00 2.80 17.67
C PRO A 694 21.35 3.58 18.94
N ASP A 695 22.18 4.62 18.83
CA ASP A 695 22.55 5.51 19.95
C ASP A 695 21.60 6.70 20.10
N THR A 696 20.29 6.46 20.00
CA THR A 696 19.28 7.52 19.99
C THR A 696 18.78 7.88 21.39
N PRO A 697 18.40 9.16 21.65
CA PRO A 697 17.89 9.59 22.95
C PRO A 697 16.67 8.81 23.44
N TYR A 698 15.73 8.49 22.55
CA TYR A 698 14.51 7.75 22.91
C TYR A 698 14.82 6.30 23.33
N VAL A 699 15.75 5.61 22.67
CA VAL A 699 16.17 4.24 23.06
C VAL A 699 16.77 4.23 24.46
N LYS A 700 17.62 5.22 24.79
CA LYS A 700 18.23 5.36 26.12
C LYS A 700 17.16 5.54 27.20
N LYS A 701 16.17 6.40 26.96
CA LYS A 701 15.05 6.63 27.90
C LYS A 701 14.22 5.37 28.12
N ILE A 702 13.83 4.67 27.04
CA ILE A 702 13.01 3.46 27.12
C ILE A 702 13.73 2.36 27.89
N LYS A 703 15.03 2.13 27.60
CA LYS A 703 15.85 1.12 28.31
C LYS A 703 16.02 1.43 29.80
N ALA A 704 16.08 2.71 30.18
CA ALA A 704 16.26 3.14 31.56
C ALA A 704 14.95 3.20 32.37
N ALA A 705 13.78 3.15 31.70
CA ALA A 705 12.50 3.28 32.34
C ALA A 705 12.12 2.04 33.15
N LYS A 706 11.43 2.24 34.28
CA LYS A 706 10.83 1.16 35.07
C LYS A 706 9.70 0.46 34.32
N ASP A 707 8.96 1.22 33.52
CA ASP A 707 7.96 0.74 32.58
C ASP A 707 8.38 1.16 31.15
N PRO A 708 9.14 0.29 30.46
CA PRO A 708 9.62 0.57 29.10
C PRO A 708 8.48 0.82 28.10
N TYR A 709 7.32 0.18 28.28
CA TYR A 709 6.20 0.34 27.34
C TYR A 709 5.51 1.70 27.50
N SER A 710 5.30 2.16 28.73
CA SER A 710 4.81 3.53 28.95
C SER A 710 5.80 4.58 28.40
N ALA A 711 7.11 4.40 28.65
CA ALA A 711 8.13 5.32 28.15
C ALA A 711 8.21 5.34 26.61
N TYR A 712 7.98 4.19 25.96
CA TYR A 712 7.80 4.12 24.51
C TYR A 712 6.61 4.99 24.07
N LEU A 713 5.42 4.78 24.64
CA LEU A 713 4.24 5.56 24.25
C LEU A 713 4.39 7.07 24.46
N ASP A 714 5.12 7.49 25.50
CA ASP A 714 5.38 8.90 25.79
C ASP A 714 6.27 9.56 24.71
N GLU A 715 7.29 8.85 24.20
CA GLU A 715 8.16 9.35 23.12
C GLU A 715 7.50 9.23 21.73
N LYS A 716 6.50 8.35 21.56
CA LYS A 716 5.85 8.08 20.27
C LYS A 716 5.29 9.33 19.60
N ALA A 717 4.78 10.29 20.37
CA ALA A 717 4.18 11.50 19.82
C ALA A 717 5.15 12.34 18.95
N GLU A 718 6.45 12.35 19.29
CA GLU A 718 7.48 13.11 18.56
C GLU A 718 7.95 12.37 17.29
N TYR A 719 7.90 11.03 17.31
CA TYR A 719 8.43 10.18 16.24
C TYR A 719 7.36 9.39 15.49
N LEU A 720 6.09 9.82 15.59
CA LEU A 720 4.92 9.06 15.13
C LEU A 720 5.04 8.58 13.67
N MET A 721 5.60 9.42 12.80
CA MET A 721 5.74 9.16 11.36
C MET A 721 7.08 8.50 10.97
N SER A 722 7.93 8.14 11.94
CA SER A 722 9.26 7.58 11.68
C SER A 722 9.23 6.04 11.74
N PRO A 723 9.38 5.32 10.62
CA PRO A 723 9.42 3.85 10.63
C PRO A 723 10.51 3.30 11.56
N ALA A 724 11.65 4.00 11.60
CA ALA A 724 12.80 3.54 12.36
C ALA A 724 12.65 3.66 13.87
N TYR A 725 11.85 4.61 14.33
CA TYR A 725 11.49 4.67 15.75
C TYR A 725 10.83 3.35 16.19
N TYR A 726 9.91 2.81 15.38
CA TYR A 726 9.26 1.52 15.67
C TYR A 726 10.23 0.33 15.55
N LEU A 727 11.12 0.32 14.56
CA LEU A 727 12.15 -0.71 14.43
C LEU A 727 13.08 -0.75 15.64
N ASP A 728 13.64 0.40 16.02
CA ASP A 728 14.56 0.54 17.15
C ASP A 728 13.87 0.19 18.48
N CYS A 729 12.63 0.63 18.68
CA CYS A 729 11.88 0.29 19.89
C CYS A 729 11.56 -1.20 19.96
N ALA A 730 11.21 -1.83 18.84
CA ALA A 730 10.99 -3.27 18.78
C ALA A 730 12.26 -4.05 19.16
N ASP A 731 13.45 -3.61 18.72
CA ASP A 731 14.74 -4.17 19.16
C ASP A 731 14.92 -4.11 20.69
N VAL A 732 14.53 -3.00 21.32
CA VAL A 732 14.55 -2.89 22.78
C VAL A 732 13.66 -3.94 23.42
N PHE A 733 12.42 -4.10 22.96
CA PHE A 733 11.49 -5.07 23.51
C PHE A 733 11.91 -6.52 23.26
N ILE A 734 12.52 -6.83 22.11
CA ILE A 734 13.12 -8.15 21.83
C ILE A 734 14.26 -8.43 22.81
N ALA A 735 15.16 -7.46 23.04
CA ALA A 735 16.25 -7.61 24.01
C ALA A 735 15.74 -7.82 25.45
N LEU A 736 14.59 -7.25 25.79
CA LEU A 736 13.88 -7.46 27.06
C LEU A 736 13.05 -8.76 27.10
N LYS A 737 13.08 -9.58 26.03
CA LYS A 737 12.28 -10.81 25.86
C LYS A 737 10.76 -10.58 25.88
N GLN A 738 10.31 -9.39 25.49
CA GLN A 738 8.92 -8.99 25.38
C GLN A 738 8.46 -9.05 23.91
N ASN A 739 8.50 -10.25 23.32
CA ASN A 739 8.25 -10.46 21.88
C ASN A 739 6.85 -10.02 21.45
N ASP A 740 5.82 -10.24 22.28
CA ASP A 740 4.45 -9.78 22.01
C ASP A 740 4.38 -8.25 21.87
N THR A 741 5.07 -7.52 22.75
CA THR A 741 5.16 -6.06 22.70
C THR A 741 5.97 -5.61 21.49
N ALA A 742 7.07 -6.28 21.18
CA ALA A 742 7.86 -5.99 19.98
C ALA A 742 7.02 -6.13 18.70
N LEU A 743 6.23 -7.21 18.59
CA LEU A 743 5.33 -7.44 17.46
C LEU A 743 4.27 -6.33 17.36
N GLN A 744 3.69 -5.92 18.49
CA GLN A 744 2.74 -4.80 18.53
C GLN A 744 3.41 -3.50 18.07
N VAL A 745 4.62 -3.18 18.55
CA VAL A 745 5.36 -1.98 18.13
C VAL A 745 5.62 -2.00 16.62
N LEU A 746 6.11 -3.12 16.07
CA LEU A 746 6.35 -3.29 14.64
C LEU A 746 5.09 -3.11 13.80
N SER A 747 3.94 -3.59 14.30
CA SER A 747 2.68 -3.48 13.55
C SER A 747 2.22 -2.04 13.28
N ASN A 748 2.73 -1.04 14.02
CA ASN A 748 2.49 0.37 13.70
C ASN A 748 3.11 0.78 12.34
N ILE A 749 4.13 0.09 11.83
CA ILE A 749 4.73 0.42 10.52
C ILE A 749 3.68 0.29 9.40
N ALA A 750 2.74 -0.66 9.53
CA ALA A 750 1.64 -0.84 8.58
C ALA A 750 0.58 0.28 8.65
N GLU A 751 0.58 1.09 9.72
CA GLU A 751 -0.36 2.20 9.95
C GLU A 751 0.19 3.56 9.47
N LEU A 752 1.47 3.64 9.10
CA LEU A 752 2.14 4.90 8.74
C LEU A 752 1.63 5.50 7.43
N GLU A 753 1.63 4.70 6.37
CA GLU A 753 1.05 5.04 5.06
C GLU A 753 0.35 3.77 4.52
N LEU A 754 -0.97 3.83 4.33
CA LEU A 754 -1.77 2.68 3.89
C LEU A 754 -1.36 2.25 2.47
N GLU A 755 -1.19 0.94 2.26
CA GLU A 755 -0.73 0.36 0.98
C GLU A 755 0.63 0.92 0.50
N ASN A 756 1.54 1.34 1.38
CA ASN A 756 2.92 1.67 1.00
C ASN A 756 3.78 0.39 0.89
N PRO A 757 4.19 -0.03 -0.33
CA PRO A 757 4.88 -1.31 -0.50
C PRO A 757 6.29 -1.33 0.11
N ALA A 758 6.97 -0.19 0.19
CA ALA A 758 8.31 -0.11 0.79
C ALA A 758 8.22 -0.33 2.31
N LEU A 759 7.32 0.37 2.99
CA LEU A 759 7.08 0.18 4.43
C LEU A 759 6.63 -1.25 4.76
N MET A 760 5.76 -1.82 3.93
CA MET A 760 5.29 -3.20 4.09
C MET A 760 6.41 -4.22 3.87
N ARG A 761 7.33 -4.00 2.92
CA ARG A 761 8.54 -4.84 2.78
C ARG A 761 9.44 -4.76 4.01
N ILE A 762 9.72 -3.56 4.52
CA ILE A 762 10.51 -3.37 5.74
C ILE A 762 9.90 -4.18 6.89
N LEU A 763 8.59 -4.03 7.09
CA LEU A 763 7.86 -4.76 8.12
C LEU A 763 7.93 -6.27 7.91
N ALA A 764 7.67 -6.76 6.69
CA ALA A 764 7.66 -8.18 6.38
C ALA A 764 9.04 -8.84 6.55
N HIS A 765 10.11 -8.19 6.08
CA HIS A 765 11.48 -8.63 6.32
C HIS A 765 11.79 -8.67 7.81
N ARG A 766 11.41 -7.63 8.56
CA ARG A 766 11.64 -7.57 10.00
C ARG A 766 10.91 -8.69 10.76
N LEU A 767 9.67 -8.99 10.38
CA LEU A 767 8.91 -10.11 10.92
C LEU A 767 9.58 -11.45 10.58
N ALA A 768 10.10 -11.62 9.36
CA ALA A 768 10.83 -12.82 8.97
C ALA A 768 12.13 -13.02 9.77
N GLN A 769 12.77 -11.95 10.23
CA GLN A 769 13.99 -12.04 11.05
C GLN A 769 13.73 -12.53 12.46
N ILE A 770 12.55 -12.25 13.00
CA ILE A 770 12.12 -12.72 14.32
C ILE A 770 11.29 -14.02 14.25
N ASP A 771 11.36 -14.72 13.12
CA ASP A 771 10.65 -15.98 12.81
C ASP A 771 9.10 -15.90 12.84
N GLU A 772 8.52 -14.70 12.72
CA GLU A 772 7.08 -14.48 12.51
C GLU A 772 6.68 -14.71 11.03
N LEU A 773 6.99 -15.90 10.52
CA LEU A 773 6.95 -16.23 9.09
C LEU A 773 5.55 -16.17 8.49
N ALA A 774 4.53 -16.60 9.23
CA ALA A 774 3.15 -16.62 8.72
C ALA A 774 2.62 -15.20 8.46
N ILE A 775 2.91 -14.27 9.37
CA ILE A 775 2.52 -12.86 9.25
C ILE A 775 3.36 -12.19 8.16
N SER A 776 4.67 -12.47 8.13
CA SER A 776 5.57 -11.99 7.08
C SER A 776 5.10 -12.41 5.68
N ALA A 777 4.75 -13.69 5.49
CA ALA A 777 4.21 -14.19 4.23
C ALA A 777 2.92 -13.47 3.85
N ALA A 778 1.98 -13.29 4.79
CA ALA A 778 0.73 -12.58 4.53
C ALA A 778 0.96 -11.13 4.06
N ILE A 779 1.94 -10.43 4.63
CA ILE A 779 2.29 -9.06 4.20
C ILE A 779 2.99 -9.10 2.83
N PHE A 780 3.85 -10.08 2.56
CA PHE A 780 4.47 -10.24 1.24
C PHE A 780 3.46 -10.61 0.14
N GLU A 781 2.35 -11.29 0.46
CA GLU A 781 1.22 -11.43 -0.48
C GLU A 781 0.65 -10.07 -0.87
N GLU A 782 0.41 -9.19 0.12
CA GLU A 782 -0.11 -7.84 -0.15
C GLU A 782 0.90 -7.02 -0.96
N VAL A 783 2.20 -7.12 -0.66
CA VAL A 783 3.28 -6.52 -1.47
C VAL A 783 3.27 -7.06 -2.90
N LEU A 784 3.15 -8.38 -3.06
CA LEU A 784 3.03 -9.00 -4.37
C LEU A 784 1.85 -8.44 -5.14
N GLU A 785 0.65 -8.40 -4.55
CA GLU A 785 -0.53 -7.84 -5.21
C GLU A 785 -0.37 -6.36 -5.58
N MET A 786 0.29 -5.58 -4.74
CA MET A 786 0.54 -4.16 -5.00
C MET A 786 1.61 -3.91 -6.07
N ARG A 787 2.59 -4.81 -6.22
CA ARG A 787 3.83 -4.66 -7.00
C ARG A 787 4.19 -5.92 -7.81
N ARG A 788 3.22 -6.48 -8.53
CA ARG A 788 3.41 -7.65 -9.42
C ARG A 788 4.31 -7.34 -10.64
N GLU A 789 4.59 -6.07 -10.92
CA GLU A 789 5.56 -5.62 -11.92
C GLU A 789 7.02 -5.73 -11.44
N GLU A 790 7.24 -6.01 -10.16
CA GLU A 790 8.58 -6.12 -9.57
C GLU A 790 8.92 -7.60 -9.28
N PRO A 791 10.02 -8.14 -9.83
CA PRO A 791 10.40 -9.54 -9.59
C PRO A 791 10.70 -9.80 -8.11
N GLN A 792 11.18 -8.77 -7.40
CA GLN A 792 11.49 -8.82 -5.98
C GLN A 792 10.25 -9.17 -5.13
N SER A 793 9.05 -8.73 -5.50
CA SER A 793 7.82 -9.06 -4.75
C SER A 793 7.50 -10.56 -4.77
N TYR A 794 7.81 -11.25 -5.87
CA TYR A 794 7.65 -12.70 -5.99
C TYR A 794 8.72 -13.43 -5.19
N ARG A 795 9.96 -12.96 -5.33
CA ARG A 795 11.14 -13.54 -4.68
C ARG A 795 11.02 -13.49 -3.16
N ASP A 796 10.65 -12.34 -2.60
CA ASP A 796 10.52 -12.16 -1.15
C ASP A 796 9.49 -13.12 -0.55
N LEU A 797 8.31 -13.21 -1.17
CA LEU A 797 7.27 -14.15 -0.77
C LEU A 797 7.75 -15.60 -0.88
N ALA A 798 8.39 -15.97 -1.99
CA ALA A 798 8.89 -17.32 -2.22
C ALA A 798 9.91 -17.76 -1.15
N LEU A 799 10.84 -16.87 -0.78
CA LEU A 799 11.87 -17.18 0.20
C LEU A 799 11.28 -17.38 1.62
N VAL A 800 10.25 -16.62 1.99
CA VAL A 800 9.54 -16.83 3.27
C VAL A 800 8.73 -18.12 3.24
N LEU A 801 7.99 -18.40 2.16
CA LEU A 801 7.24 -19.65 1.99
C LEU A 801 8.16 -20.87 2.03
N GLY A 802 9.35 -20.79 1.43
CA GLY A 802 10.37 -21.84 1.50
C GLY A 802 10.79 -22.16 2.94
N ARG A 803 10.95 -21.13 3.79
CA ARG A 803 11.23 -21.31 5.24
C ARG A 803 10.06 -21.93 5.99
N MET A 804 8.83 -21.63 5.59
CA MET A 804 7.62 -22.26 6.12
C MET A 804 7.44 -23.72 5.68
N GLY A 805 8.21 -24.17 4.68
CA GLY A 805 8.09 -25.50 4.09
C GLY A 805 7.06 -25.60 2.95
N GLU A 806 6.52 -24.47 2.50
CA GLU A 806 5.56 -24.34 1.39
C GLU A 806 6.28 -24.36 0.03
N TYR A 807 7.08 -25.41 -0.22
CA TYR A 807 8.04 -25.45 -1.34
C TYR A 807 7.40 -25.39 -2.72
N VAL A 808 6.23 -26.01 -2.92
CA VAL A 808 5.56 -26.04 -4.22
C VAL A 808 5.25 -24.63 -4.69
N ARG A 809 4.59 -23.85 -3.82
CA ARG A 809 4.20 -22.48 -4.13
C ARG A 809 5.40 -21.55 -4.23
N ALA A 810 6.40 -21.72 -3.36
CA ALA A 810 7.64 -20.95 -3.45
C ALA A 810 8.36 -21.15 -4.81
N VAL A 811 8.41 -22.40 -5.29
CA VAL A 811 8.98 -22.74 -6.61
C VAL A 811 8.14 -22.16 -7.74
N GLU A 812 6.80 -22.20 -7.65
CA GLU A 812 5.92 -21.59 -8.65
C GLU A 812 6.15 -20.08 -8.79
N LEU A 813 6.29 -19.35 -7.68
CA LEU A 813 6.57 -17.92 -7.67
C LEU A 813 7.93 -17.58 -8.29
N LEU A 814 9.00 -18.30 -7.93
CA LEU A 814 10.32 -18.10 -8.54
C LEU A 814 10.31 -18.49 -10.02
N TYR A 815 9.56 -19.51 -10.40
CA TYR A 815 9.41 -19.89 -11.80
C TYR A 815 8.68 -18.82 -12.62
N GLU A 816 7.72 -18.09 -12.01
CA GLU A 816 7.13 -16.91 -12.62
C GLU A 816 8.17 -15.81 -12.84
N VAL A 817 9.10 -15.59 -11.89
CA VAL A 817 10.27 -14.69 -12.08
C VAL A 817 11.12 -15.11 -13.27
N VAL A 818 11.36 -16.40 -13.44
CA VAL A 818 12.18 -16.93 -14.54
C VAL A 818 11.51 -16.75 -15.91
N LEU A 819 10.19 -16.90 -16.00
CA LEU A 819 9.47 -16.92 -17.28
C LEU A 819 8.94 -15.56 -17.73
N LYS A 820 8.64 -14.66 -16.81
CA LYS A 820 8.10 -13.34 -17.14
C LYS A 820 9.19 -12.43 -17.70
N SER A 821 8.79 -11.52 -18.59
CA SER A 821 9.69 -10.46 -19.06
C SER A 821 9.64 -9.30 -18.08
N TRP A 822 10.81 -8.86 -17.62
CA TRP A 822 10.97 -7.77 -16.67
C TRP A 822 11.49 -6.52 -17.38
N ASP A 823 11.22 -5.36 -16.78
CA ASP A 823 11.84 -4.11 -17.16
C ASP A 823 13.38 -4.26 -17.13
N GLY A 824 14.08 -3.58 -18.06
CA GLY A 824 15.53 -3.67 -18.21
C GLY A 824 16.33 -3.26 -16.95
N ARG A 825 15.67 -2.61 -15.99
CA ARG A 825 16.24 -2.26 -14.68
C ARG A 825 16.50 -3.44 -13.74
N PHE A 826 16.02 -4.64 -14.06
CA PHE A 826 16.26 -5.86 -13.28
C PHE A 826 17.15 -6.85 -14.05
N PRO A 827 18.41 -6.51 -14.35
CA PRO A 827 19.27 -7.38 -15.15
C PRO A 827 19.57 -8.70 -14.42
N GLU A 828 19.48 -9.83 -15.12
CA GLU A 828 19.88 -11.17 -14.64
C GLU A 828 19.12 -11.71 -13.41
N ILE A 829 18.02 -11.09 -12.99
CA ILE A 829 17.20 -11.56 -11.86
C ILE A 829 16.71 -13.00 -12.04
N GLU A 830 16.54 -13.44 -13.29
CA GLU A 830 16.13 -14.80 -13.63
C GLU A 830 17.17 -15.83 -13.18
N VAL A 831 18.47 -15.51 -13.23
CA VAL A 831 19.54 -16.43 -12.82
C VAL A 831 19.54 -16.59 -11.30
N ILE A 832 19.42 -15.50 -10.56
CA ILE A 832 19.33 -15.52 -9.09
C ILE A 832 18.09 -16.32 -8.65
N ALA A 833 16.94 -16.09 -9.31
CA ALA A 833 15.72 -16.85 -9.05
C ALA A 833 15.87 -18.34 -9.37
N LEU A 834 16.60 -18.71 -10.43
CA LEU A 834 16.89 -20.12 -10.76
C LEU A 834 17.70 -20.82 -9.67
N GLU A 835 18.70 -20.15 -9.10
CA GLU A 835 19.52 -20.71 -8.03
C GLU A 835 18.69 -21.01 -6.78
N GLU A 836 17.84 -20.06 -6.40
CA GLU A 836 16.93 -20.19 -5.26
C GLU A 836 15.87 -21.26 -5.50
N MET A 837 15.28 -21.29 -6.71
CA MET A 837 14.30 -22.28 -7.12
C MET A 837 14.89 -23.69 -7.04
N ASN A 838 16.11 -23.88 -7.56
CA ASN A 838 16.80 -25.16 -7.51
C ASN A 838 17.10 -25.61 -6.07
N ASN A 839 17.56 -24.71 -5.20
CA ASN A 839 17.77 -25.03 -3.78
C ASN A 839 16.46 -25.46 -3.10
N LEU A 840 15.36 -24.74 -3.33
CA LEU A 840 14.05 -25.09 -2.78
C LEU A 840 13.50 -26.41 -3.33
N ILE A 841 13.73 -26.74 -4.61
CA ILE A 841 13.39 -28.05 -5.18
C ILE A 841 14.16 -29.17 -4.46
N VAL A 842 15.47 -29.00 -4.23
CA VAL A 842 16.28 -29.98 -3.50
C VAL A 842 15.75 -30.18 -2.08
N GLN A 843 15.46 -29.09 -1.36
CA GLN A 843 14.90 -29.15 -0.01
C GLN A 843 13.52 -29.82 0.02
N GLY A 844 12.63 -29.47 -0.91
CA GLY A 844 11.30 -30.08 -1.01
C GLY A 844 11.35 -31.57 -1.36
N LYS A 845 12.25 -31.98 -2.26
CA LYS A 845 12.50 -33.41 -2.59
C LYS A 845 12.97 -34.19 -1.37
N ARG A 846 13.86 -33.62 -0.53
CA ARG A 846 14.28 -34.23 0.74
C ARG A 846 13.11 -34.42 1.71
N ARG A 847 12.07 -33.57 1.63
CA ARG A 847 10.83 -33.71 2.41
C ARG A 847 9.73 -34.55 1.73
N GLY A 848 10.05 -35.23 0.62
CA GLY A 848 9.15 -36.16 -0.05
C GLY A 848 8.26 -35.56 -1.14
N ILE A 849 8.45 -34.29 -1.51
CA ILE A 849 7.74 -33.67 -2.65
C ILE A 849 8.39 -34.18 -3.95
N LYS A 850 7.59 -34.84 -4.80
CA LYS A 850 8.10 -35.51 -6.02
C LYS A 850 7.90 -34.70 -7.29
N ASP A 851 6.88 -33.85 -7.33
CA ASP A 851 6.45 -33.15 -8.53
C ASP A 851 6.54 -31.63 -8.34
N PHE A 852 7.27 -30.99 -9.25
CA PHE A 852 7.39 -29.53 -9.37
C PHE A 852 7.12 -29.19 -10.83
N LYS A 853 6.16 -28.29 -11.08
CA LYS A 853 5.72 -27.92 -12.43
C LYS A 853 6.68 -26.89 -13.06
N VAL A 854 7.90 -27.32 -13.37
CA VAL A 854 8.95 -26.49 -13.97
C VAL A 854 9.58 -27.21 -15.16
N ASP A 855 10.20 -26.46 -16.08
CA ASP A 855 10.95 -27.06 -17.19
C ASP A 855 12.19 -27.80 -16.66
N GLU A 856 12.30 -29.09 -16.93
CA GLU A 856 13.40 -29.94 -16.44
C GLU A 856 14.79 -29.44 -16.84
N ARG A 857 14.93 -28.71 -17.96
CA ARG A 857 16.21 -28.17 -18.43
C ARG A 857 16.78 -27.12 -17.48
N LEU A 858 15.94 -26.48 -16.68
CA LEU A 858 16.29 -25.47 -15.69
C LEU A 858 16.65 -26.07 -14.32
N VAL A 859 16.31 -27.35 -14.08
CA VAL A 859 16.54 -28.03 -12.80
C VAL A 859 17.95 -28.62 -12.75
N LYS A 860 18.94 -27.76 -12.48
CA LYS A 860 20.36 -28.13 -12.34
C LYS A 860 20.93 -27.50 -11.08
N PRO A 861 20.75 -28.12 -9.89
CA PRO A 861 21.15 -27.50 -8.63
C PRO A 861 22.66 -27.28 -8.56
N ILE A 862 23.06 -26.15 -7.97
CA ILE A 862 24.45 -25.79 -7.71
C ILE A 862 24.67 -25.64 -6.20
N ASP A 863 25.89 -25.93 -5.76
CA ASP A 863 26.33 -25.72 -4.37
C ASP A 863 27.61 -24.89 -4.31
N VAL A 864 27.72 -24.05 -3.27
CA VAL A 864 28.87 -23.17 -3.03
C VAL A 864 29.23 -23.07 -1.55
N ASP A 865 30.50 -22.75 -1.26
CA ASP A 865 30.99 -22.57 0.11
C ASP A 865 30.46 -21.28 0.74
N LEU A 866 30.41 -20.19 -0.04
CA LEU A 866 29.89 -18.88 0.38
C LEU A 866 29.02 -18.27 -0.71
N ARG A 867 27.81 -17.83 -0.33
CA ARG A 867 26.91 -16.98 -1.11
C ARG A 867 26.47 -15.79 -0.26
N ILE A 868 26.51 -14.60 -0.82
CA ILE A 868 26.10 -13.35 -0.17
C ILE A 868 25.04 -12.73 -1.07
N VAL A 869 23.89 -12.40 -0.51
CA VAL A 869 22.80 -11.72 -1.22
C VAL A 869 22.47 -10.43 -0.49
N MET A 870 22.57 -9.30 -1.17
CA MET A 870 22.33 -7.97 -0.66
C MET A 870 21.05 -7.39 -1.27
N THR A 871 20.07 -7.02 -0.44
CA THR A 871 18.80 -6.39 -0.85
C THR A 871 18.56 -5.11 -0.05
N TRP A 872 17.71 -4.21 -0.57
CA TRP A 872 17.35 -2.97 0.12
C TRP A 872 15.87 -2.63 -0.08
N ASP A 873 15.35 -1.71 0.74
CA ASP A 873 13.93 -1.34 0.84
C ASP A 873 13.54 -0.08 0.04
N ALA A 874 14.48 0.56 -0.64
CA ALA A 874 14.26 1.82 -1.35
C ALA A 874 14.49 1.72 -2.86
N ASP A 875 13.45 1.97 -3.66
CA ASP A 875 13.56 2.14 -5.12
C ASP A 875 14.45 3.35 -5.48
N MET A 876 14.98 3.37 -6.71
CA MET A 876 15.85 4.45 -7.21
C MET A 876 17.10 4.69 -6.34
N THR A 877 17.67 3.60 -5.82
CA THR A 877 18.86 3.61 -4.98
C THR A 877 20.00 2.88 -5.68
N ASP A 878 21.20 3.46 -5.60
CA ASP A 878 22.43 2.92 -6.18
C ASP A 878 23.31 2.37 -5.05
N MET A 879 23.46 1.04 -5.00
CA MET A 879 24.16 0.31 -3.95
C MET A 879 25.06 -0.78 -4.55
N ASP A 880 26.35 -0.71 -4.25
CA ASP A 880 27.31 -1.75 -4.67
C ASP A 880 27.64 -2.72 -3.54
N LEU A 881 27.62 -4.01 -3.84
CA LEU A 881 28.19 -5.09 -3.05
C LEU A 881 29.68 -5.23 -3.39
N TRP A 882 30.53 -5.04 -2.38
CA TRP A 882 31.98 -5.23 -2.48
C TRP A 882 32.39 -6.38 -1.56
N VAL A 883 33.17 -7.32 -2.11
CA VAL A 883 33.78 -8.40 -1.30
C VAL A 883 35.29 -8.34 -1.47
N MET A 884 35.99 -8.09 -0.37
CA MET A 884 37.45 -8.20 -0.33
C MET A 884 37.80 -9.65 -0.04
N GLU A 885 38.51 -10.29 -0.97
CA GLU A 885 38.88 -11.69 -0.87
C GLU A 885 40.26 -11.89 -0.19
N PRO A 886 40.56 -13.07 0.36
CA PRO A 886 41.88 -13.38 0.92
C PRO A 886 43.05 -13.25 -0.06
N SER A 887 42.77 -13.27 -1.37
CA SER A 887 43.74 -13.01 -2.43
C SER A 887 44.25 -11.56 -2.45
N GLY A 888 43.56 -10.64 -1.76
CA GLY A 888 43.76 -9.19 -1.87
C GLY A 888 42.98 -8.54 -3.01
N GLU A 889 42.21 -9.32 -3.76
CA GLU A 889 41.36 -8.85 -4.85
C GLU A 889 40.01 -8.33 -4.33
N LYS A 890 39.48 -7.30 -4.98
CA LYS A 890 38.16 -6.73 -4.69
C LYS A 890 37.18 -7.21 -5.76
N ALA A 891 36.20 -8.02 -5.36
CA ALA A 891 35.08 -8.40 -6.22
C ALA A 891 33.98 -7.33 -6.16
N PHE A 892 33.55 -6.79 -7.30
CA PHE A 892 32.46 -5.83 -7.45
C PHE A 892 32.00 -5.76 -8.92
N TYR A 893 30.95 -5.00 -9.26
CA TYR A 893 30.33 -5.04 -10.60
C TYR A 893 31.29 -4.80 -11.79
N SER A 894 32.30 -3.92 -11.65
CA SER A 894 33.30 -3.69 -12.72
C SER A 894 34.38 -4.77 -12.78
N TYR A 895 34.51 -5.58 -11.73
CA TYR A 895 35.39 -6.73 -11.67
C TYR A 895 34.61 -7.97 -11.16
N PRO A 896 33.63 -8.47 -11.95
CA PRO A 896 32.64 -9.41 -11.45
C PRO A 896 33.15 -10.85 -11.40
N ARG A 897 34.37 -11.14 -11.89
CA ARG A 897 34.99 -12.47 -11.87
C ARG A 897 36.40 -12.36 -11.32
N THR A 898 36.65 -12.96 -10.16
CA THR A 898 37.96 -12.93 -9.49
C THR A 898 38.84 -14.11 -9.85
N GLN A 899 40.14 -13.99 -9.60
CA GLN A 899 41.13 -15.01 -9.89
C GLN A 899 40.88 -16.31 -9.13
N ILE A 900 40.34 -16.21 -7.91
CA ILE A 900 40.06 -17.38 -7.07
C ILE A 900 38.66 -17.96 -7.32
N GLY A 901 37.92 -17.43 -8.29
CA GLY A 901 36.62 -17.94 -8.72
C GLY A 901 35.41 -17.29 -8.07
N GLY A 902 35.57 -16.14 -7.40
CA GLY A 902 34.47 -15.31 -6.95
C GLY A 902 33.70 -14.74 -8.14
N LEU A 903 32.37 -14.67 -8.00
CA LEU A 903 31.45 -14.16 -9.01
C LEU A 903 30.52 -13.13 -8.37
N VAL A 904 30.39 -11.95 -8.97
CA VAL A 904 29.42 -10.91 -8.60
C VAL A 904 28.37 -10.78 -9.71
N SER A 905 27.11 -10.54 -9.32
CA SER A 905 26.02 -10.23 -10.26
C SER A 905 26.27 -8.93 -11.03
N ARG A 906 25.45 -8.66 -12.05
CA ARG A 906 25.41 -7.32 -12.66
C ARG A 906 24.89 -6.28 -11.65
N ASP A 907 25.27 -5.04 -11.94
CA ASP A 907 24.91 -3.84 -11.18
C ASP A 907 23.43 -3.48 -11.36
N PHE A 908 22.75 -3.28 -10.23
CA PHE A 908 21.35 -2.83 -10.17
C PHE A 908 21.27 -1.32 -9.89
N THR A 909 21.50 -0.52 -10.94
CA THR A 909 21.57 0.95 -10.82
C THR A 909 20.23 1.68 -10.67
N GLN A 910 19.09 1.03 -10.99
CA GLN A 910 17.77 1.66 -11.02
C GLN A 910 16.65 0.73 -10.49
N GLY A 911 16.72 0.32 -9.22
CA GLY A 911 15.65 -0.52 -8.68
C GLY A 911 15.90 -1.02 -7.26
N TYR A 912 15.20 -2.11 -6.94
CA TYR A 912 15.55 -2.96 -5.81
C TYR A 912 16.61 -3.97 -6.26
N GLY A 913 17.55 -4.30 -5.36
CA GLY A 913 18.41 -5.47 -5.53
C GLY A 913 17.59 -6.78 -5.66
N PRO A 914 18.24 -7.94 -5.81
CA PRO A 914 19.48 -8.24 -5.12
C PRO A 914 20.76 -8.03 -5.94
N GLU A 915 21.83 -7.64 -5.26
CA GLU A 915 23.19 -7.96 -5.70
C GLU A 915 23.68 -9.23 -5.02
N GLU A 916 24.46 -10.03 -5.75
CA GLU A 916 24.93 -11.33 -5.28
C GLU A 916 26.43 -11.49 -5.45
N TYR A 917 27.08 -12.10 -4.45
CA TYR A 917 28.42 -12.68 -4.58
C TYR A 917 28.38 -14.19 -4.29
N MET A 918 29.12 -14.98 -5.07
CA MET A 918 29.28 -16.42 -4.85
C MET A 918 30.72 -16.87 -5.03
N ILE A 919 31.15 -17.85 -4.24
CA ILE A 919 32.39 -18.58 -4.47
C ILE A 919 32.21 -20.08 -4.16
N LYS A 920 32.46 -20.92 -5.16
CA LYS A 920 32.25 -22.37 -5.06
C LYS A 920 33.13 -23.03 -4.01
N LYS A 921 34.43 -22.71 -4.04
CA LYS A 921 35.45 -23.22 -3.10
C LYS A 921 36.14 -22.03 -2.44
N ALA A 922 35.74 -21.69 -1.23
CA ALA A 922 36.31 -20.57 -0.50
C ALA A 922 37.75 -20.91 -0.09
N ARG A 923 38.73 -20.05 -0.44
CA ARG A 923 40.09 -20.14 0.09
C ARG A 923 40.12 -19.72 1.57
N HIS A 924 41.00 -20.33 2.35
CA HIS A 924 41.23 -19.94 3.74
C HIS A 924 41.64 -18.48 3.86
N GLY A 925 41.10 -17.80 4.85
CA GLY A 925 41.36 -16.39 5.13
C GLY A 925 40.09 -15.57 5.31
N MET A 926 40.27 -14.25 5.42
CA MET A 926 39.19 -13.31 5.70
C MET A 926 38.52 -12.83 4.42
N TYR A 927 37.19 -12.88 4.39
CA TYR A 927 36.35 -12.20 3.41
C TYR A 927 35.66 -11.04 4.11
N GLU A 928 35.99 -9.81 3.70
CA GLU A 928 35.37 -8.58 4.23
C GLU A 928 34.28 -8.11 3.27
N VAL A 929 33.03 -8.13 3.75
CA VAL A 929 31.85 -7.71 2.98
C VAL A 929 31.59 -6.23 3.25
N LYS A 930 31.60 -5.41 2.20
CA LYS A 930 31.32 -3.97 2.25
C LYS A 930 30.19 -3.61 1.33
N THR A 931 29.51 -2.52 1.68
CA THR A 931 28.50 -1.90 0.83
C THR A 931 28.87 -0.46 0.60
N ASN A 932 28.86 -0.01 -0.66
CA ASN A 932 29.05 1.39 -1.00
C ASN A 932 27.72 2.02 -1.40
N PHE A 933 27.34 3.10 -0.70
CA PHE A 933 26.07 3.79 -0.91
C PHE A 933 26.30 5.13 -1.61
N TYR A 934 25.98 5.23 -2.90
CA TYR A 934 26.15 6.48 -3.66
C TYR A 934 25.00 7.48 -3.45
N GLY A 935 23.92 7.04 -2.81
CA GLY A 935 22.75 7.85 -2.44
C GLY A 935 21.46 7.30 -3.04
N SER A 936 20.32 7.81 -2.56
CA SER A 936 19.02 7.57 -3.19
C SER A 936 18.58 8.81 -3.95
N ARG A 937 18.14 8.64 -5.20
CA ARG A 937 17.45 9.71 -5.97
C ARG A 937 15.95 9.71 -5.71
N SER A 938 15.45 8.80 -4.87
CA SER A 938 14.05 8.70 -4.52
C SER A 938 13.59 9.94 -3.75
N GLN A 939 12.70 10.71 -4.38
CA GLN A 939 12.03 11.84 -3.72
C GLN A 939 10.95 11.38 -2.72
N LYS A 940 10.64 10.07 -2.67
CA LYS A 940 9.49 9.50 -1.92
C LYS A 940 9.83 9.03 -0.51
N VAL A 941 11.09 8.68 -0.23
CA VAL A 941 11.47 8.10 1.07
C VAL A 941 12.02 9.19 1.96
N ALA A 942 11.14 9.76 2.79
CA ALA A 942 11.53 10.48 4.00
C ALA A 942 12.00 9.43 5.03
N GLY A 943 13.19 8.87 4.83
CA GLY A 943 13.74 7.83 5.70
C GLY A 943 15.06 7.26 5.19
N ALA A 944 15.95 6.92 6.13
CA ALA A 944 17.17 6.17 5.85
C ALA A 944 16.86 4.80 5.22
N VAL A 945 17.61 4.43 4.18
CA VAL A 945 17.50 3.16 3.44
C VAL A 945 17.89 2.01 4.36
N THR A 946 17.10 0.95 4.38
CA THR A 946 17.41 -0.30 5.10
C THR A 946 18.03 -1.31 4.13
N LEU A 947 19.27 -1.69 4.42
CA LEU A 947 19.99 -2.75 3.75
C LEU A 947 19.81 -4.06 4.50
N GLN A 948 19.52 -5.14 3.77
CA GLN A 948 19.54 -6.50 4.27
C GLN A 948 20.60 -7.31 3.52
N VAL A 949 21.44 -8.04 4.26
CA VAL A 949 22.45 -8.93 3.70
C VAL A 949 22.27 -10.33 4.26
N ASP A 950 21.98 -11.27 3.38
CA ASP A 950 21.87 -12.70 3.68
C ASP A 950 23.17 -13.42 3.31
N LEU A 951 23.83 -13.97 4.33
CA LEU A 951 25.08 -14.71 4.25
C LEU A 951 24.78 -16.21 4.34
N PHE A 952 25.09 -16.96 3.29
CA PHE A 952 24.93 -18.40 3.25
C PHE A 952 26.30 -19.07 3.21
N THR A 953 26.53 -20.00 4.14
CA THR A 953 27.71 -20.88 4.13
C THR A 953 27.26 -22.30 3.82
N ASN A 954 27.95 -23.00 2.92
CA ASN A 954 27.54 -24.30 2.38
C ASN A 954 26.16 -24.28 1.68
N PHE A 955 25.88 -23.23 0.91
CA PHE A 955 24.63 -23.09 0.17
C PHE A 955 24.38 -24.29 -0.77
N GLY A 956 23.14 -24.79 -0.79
CA GLY A 956 22.73 -25.97 -1.58
C GLY A 956 23.08 -27.32 -0.94
N ARG A 957 23.81 -27.34 0.19
CA ARG A 957 24.25 -28.56 0.89
C ARG A 957 23.36 -28.87 2.09
N GLU A 958 23.53 -30.05 2.69
CA GLU A 958 22.73 -30.45 3.87
C GLU A 958 23.04 -29.63 5.12
N ASN A 959 24.28 -29.14 5.24
CA ASN A 959 24.75 -28.31 6.33
C ASN A 959 24.75 -26.81 5.99
N GLU A 960 23.90 -26.38 5.06
CA GLU A 960 23.68 -24.96 4.74
C GLU A 960 23.36 -24.20 6.02
N LYS A 961 24.03 -23.06 6.23
CA LYS A 961 23.70 -22.10 7.29
C LYS A 961 23.46 -20.74 6.69
N ARG A 962 22.41 -20.09 7.14
CA ARG A 962 22.06 -18.71 6.80
C ARG A 962 22.27 -17.81 8.02
N ARG A 963 22.84 -16.64 7.80
CA ARG A 963 22.85 -15.52 8.75
C ARG A 963 22.42 -14.25 8.04
N SER A 964 21.57 -13.46 8.66
CA SER A 964 21.06 -12.21 8.08
C SER A 964 21.56 -11.02 8.89
N VAL A 965 21.93 -9.95 8.20
CA VAL A 965 22.34 -8.67 8.78
C VAL A 965 21.43 -7.58 8.23
N THR A 966 21.04 -6.63 9.08
CA THR A 966 20.28 -5.46 8.67
C THR A 966 20.97 -4.20 9.14
N LEU A 967 21.15 -3.25 8.22
CA LEU A 967 21.83 -1.99 8.45
C LEU A 967 20.95 -0.86 7.95
N ARG A 968 20.98 0.27 8.66
CA ARG A 968 20.24 1.47 8.29
C ARG A 968 21.23 2.55 7.83
N LEU A 969 21.06 3.02 6.61
CA LEU A 969 21.97 3.95 5.95
C LEU A 969 21.43 5.38 6.09
N THR A 970 22.11 6.20 6.90
CA THR A 970 21.61 7.52 7.31
C THR A 970 22.27 8.70 6.59
N GLU A 971 23.45 8.50 5.98
CA GLU A 971 24.20 9.56 5.28
C GLU A 971 24.61 9.13 3.87
N ASN A 972 24.68 10.10 2.94
CA ASN A 972 25.07 9.87 1.54
C ASN A 972 26.60 9.77 1.41
N LYS A 973 27.08 8.81 0.59
CA LYS A 973 28.50 8.62 0.22
C LYS A 973 29.41 8.04 1.31
N GLU A 974 29.02 6.92 1.89
CA GLU A 974 29.87 6.16 2.80
C GLU A 974 29.95 4.68 2.40
N THR A 975 31.13 4.08 2.64
CA THR A 975 31.34 2.63 2.53
C THR A 975 31.23 2.01 3.92
N PHE A 976 30.32 1.06 4.09
CA PHE A 976 30.09 0.38 5.37
C PHE A 976 30.60 -1.06 5.32
N THR A 977 31.35 -1.50 6.34
CA THR A 977 31.65 -2.93 6.52
C THR A 977 30.44 -3.62 7.13
N VAL A 978 29.91 -4.61 6.43
CA VAL A 978 28.69 -5.36 6.79
C VAL A 978 29.01 -6.56 7.66
N ALA A 979 30.00 -7.36 7.25
CA ALA A 979 30.37 -8.60 7.92
C ALA A 979 31.80 -9.03 7.57
N ASP A 980 32.43 -9.70 8.53
CA ASP A 980 33.72 -10.37 8.39
C ASP A 980 33.50 -11.89 8.47
N ILE A 981 34.00 -12.63 7.48
CA ILE A 981 33.83 -14.08 7.37
C ILE A 981 35.20 -14.74 7.26
N GLU A 982 35.54 -15.58 8.23
CA GLU A 982 36.81 -16.32 8.28
C GLU A 982 36.59 -17.80 7.94
N PHE A 983 37.25 -18.28 6.89
CA PHE A 983 37.20 -19.68 6.41
C PHE A 983 38.43 -20.50 6.78
#